data_AF-A0A8U0UZS1-F1
#
_entry.id   AF-A0A8U0UZS1-F1
#
_cell.length_a   1.000
_cell.length_b   1.000
_cell.length_c   1.000
_cell.angle_alpha   90.00
_cell.angle_beta   90.00
_cell.angle_gamma   90.00
#
_symmetry.space_group_name_H-M   'P 1'
#
loop_
_entity.id
_entity.type
_entity.pdbx_description
1 polymer ?
#
loop_
_entity_poly.entity_id
_entity_poly.type
_entity_poly.pdbx_seq_one_letter_code
_entity_poly.pdbx_strand_id
1 'polypeptide(L)'
;MNLKTQELRRQLSQEKYLRESLEKSASAMLFKIQEMESTVEVERKQVQILQQNCVALRSSIQTTQDLLAQEQQKKGELETSISQLKSDLISRDEVISKLVEENKNVQMSLNKEHEENAYLRSELVALHETSEKAQVSNDQLTRKCSELNSMLETVSMENARIIADHQAILQVEKKMMTQTFQEQNLLLDAAHASITKELETVQNEKIQLQTHLDHLILEHNQCTQKAQDAERRTALQKELLETTIARLRGELEASIQEKKSLLEEKERFQGEVDKTEKEIAQEKCNLEKELAKNKIDINALTQNLHILEEKNKHLAEQMASLELRQVTSDYNGLAQQQVEKALGKITESKNKLAYEKGKLQIKVKQLEEQLHSFTETSSQNDHLRKLNKALESKYAQVKSILEKNEEELSQAMRSRDAALKESQRLKGDLEALEDRESKKVGNFQRQLAEAKEDNCKVTIMLENVLASHSKMQGALEKVQIELGRRDSEIAGLKKERALNQQRVQKLEAEVDQWQARMLVVDAQHNSEMEPLQKALDVAREDNRKLALSLEQSLQTNNHLQTKLDHIQEKLENNELERQNLETFKERMTEESKMEAEMHAERIEALRKQFQTEREAAKKAAQREMTELKKALDEANFRSVEVTRTNRELRQKLTELEKVVNSSKEKIKNQKAQIKLHLSTKANNTQNVERMKQIETELRQMELIKDQYQKKNYEQSLSIQKFVSEMTNLQKEMQLLAKSQYETSARNKQQELRLEAERKIRQDLESRCQELEETIRHLRKCKEATEHKLKEASVESEQITANLEEAHRWFKCRFDGLQLELTKNRLQRLPREDRWLEEVCFPSNRTTVTGTMSHPASLLYTDGRINRILNLCPRSVILNLRESDVLDGGAASSRATPP
;
A
#
# COMPACT_ATOMS: atom_id res chain seq x y z
N MET A 1 -68.11 -132.18 150.56
CA MET A 1 -67.75 -131.07 149.64
C MET A 1 -67.02 -131.67 148.44
N ASN A 2 -67.43 -131.45 147.18
CA ASN A 2 -66.61 -131.82 146.01
C ASN A 2 -66.87 -131.02 144.71
N LEU A 3 -67.77 -130.03 144.72
CA LEU A 3 -68.22 -129.32 143.51
C LEU A 3 -67.45 -128.02 143.20
N LYS A 4 -66.64 -127.49 144.15
CA LYS A 4 -65.96 -126.19 143.98
C LYS A 4 -64.63 -126.30 143.23
N THR A 5 -63.94 -127.44 143.34
CA THR A 5 -62.56 -127.65 142.87
C THR A 5 -62.46 -127.93 141.36
N GLN A 6 -63.53 -128.44 140.75
CA GLN A 6 -63.52 -128.87 139.35
C GLN A 6 -63.70 -127.68 138.38
N GLU A 7 -64.49 -126.68 138.78
CA GLU A 7 -64.78 -125.50 137.96
C GLU A 7 -63.56 -124.57 137.77
N LEU A 8 -62.75 -124.39 138.81
CA LEU A 8 -61.53 -123.54 138.73
C LEU A 8 -60.49 -124.11 137.74
N ARG A 9 -60.40 -125.43 137.58
CA ARG A 9 -59.52 -126.05 136.57
C ARG A 9 -60.01 -125.81 135.14
N ARG A 10 -61.32 -125.64 134.95
CA ARG A 10 -61.95 -125.36 133.64
C ARG A 10 -61.70 -123.92 133.17
N GLN A 11 -61.61 -122.97 134.11
CA GLN A 11 -61.37 -121.56 133.80
C GLN A 11 -59.91 -121.29 133.40
N LEU A 12 -58.94 -121.88 134.12
CA LEU A 12 -57.51 -121.67 133.86
C LEU A 12 -57.06 -122.16 132.46
N SER A 13 -57.66 -123.22 131.94
CA SER A 13 -57.35 -123.72 130.59
C SER A 13 -57.90 -122.82 129.48
N GLN A 14 -59.07 -122.19 129.69
CA GLN A 14 -59.62 -121.20 128.75
C GLN A 14 -58.76 -119.92 128.72
N GLU A 15 -58.29 -119.45 129.87
CA GLU A 15 -57.41 -118.27 129.95
C GLU A 15 -56.06 -118.51 129.24
N LYS A 16 -55.42 -119.68 129.43
CA LYS A 16 -54.15 -119.99 128.77
C LYS A 16 -54.27 -120.02 127.23
N TYR A 17 -55.34 -120.62 126.71
CA TYR A 17 -55.61 -120.66 125.27
C TYR A 17 -55.84 -119.26 124.67
N LEU A 18 -56.57 -118.39 125.38
CA LEU A 18 -56.76 -116.99 124.98
C LEU A 18 -55.44 -116.22 124.94
N ARG A 19 -54.53 -116.46 125.90
CA ARG A 19 -53.21 -115.82 125.94
C ARG A 19 -52.33 -116.21 124.75
N GLU A 20 -52.19 -117.51 124.45
CA GLU A 20 -51.40 -117.99 123.31
C GLU A 20 -51.98 -117.53 121.95
N SER A 21 -53.32 -117.38 121.86
CA SER A 21 -53.99 -116.80 120.69
C SER A 21 -53.67 -115.30 120.53
N LEU A 22 -53.72 -114.54 121.62
CA LEU A 22 -53.42 -113.10 121.62
C LEU A 22 -51.93 -112.82 121.33
N GLU A 23 -50.99 -113.59 121.86
CA GLU A 23 -49.56 -113.43 121.56
C GLU A 23 -49.24 -113.71 120.09
N LYS A 24 -49.85 -114.75 119.49
CA LYS A 24 -49.73 -115.02 118.05
C LYS A 24 -50.34 -113.91 117.20
N SER A 25 -51.50 -113.39 117.60
CA SER A 25 -52.17 -112.26 116.93
C SER A 25 -51.32 -110.97 116.99
N ALA A 26 -50.79 -110.63 118.17
CA ALA A 26 -49.93 -109.46 118.36
C ALA A 26 -48.62 -109.57 117.57
N SER A 27 -47.99 -110.75 117.56
CA SER A 27 -46.76 -111.01 116.79
C SER A 27 -46.99 -110.87 115.29
N ALA A 28 -48.11 -111.38 114.78
CA ALA A 28 -48.49 -111.23 113.37
C ALA A 28 -48.80 -109.77 113.00
N MET A 29 -49.41 -108.99 113.91
CA MET A 29 -49.61 -107.55 113.71
C MET A 29 -48.29 -106.78 113.67
N LEU A 30 -47.37 -107.05 114.60
CA LEU A 30 -46.06 -106.38 114.62
C LEU A 30 -45.25 -106.67 113.35
N PHE A 31 -45.18 -107.92 112.90
CA PHE A 31 -44.53 -108.26 111.64
C PHE A 31 -45.13 -107.50 110.46
N LYS A 32 -46.47 -107.39 110.40
CA LYS A 32 -47.17 -106.71 109.32
C LYS A 32 -47.04 -105.18 109.36
N ILE A 33 -46.91 -104.58 110.55
CA ILE A 33 -46.54 -103.17 110.70
C ILE A 33 -45.11 -102.96 110.17
N GLN A 34 -44.16 -103.82 110.54
CA GLN A 34 -42.76 -103.71 110.12
C GLN A 34 -42.58 -103.91 108.61
N GLU A 35 -43.34 -104.83 108.00
CA GLU A 35 -43.45 -105.01 106.55
C GLU A 35 -44.00 -103.74 105.87
N MET A 36 -45.08 -103.15 106.42
CA MET A 36 -45.69 -101.92 105.91
C MET A 36 -44.77 -100.70 106.07
N GLU A 37 -44.04 -100.57 107.18
CA GLU A 37 -43.01 -99.54 107.38
C GLU A 37 -41.88 -99.66 106.35
N SER A 38 -41.41 -100.89 106.08
CA SER A 38 -40.41 -101.13 105.04
C SER A 38 -40.91 -100.74 103.65
N THR A 39 -42.20 -101.00 103.37
CA THR A 39 -42.86 -100.63 102.10
C THR A 39 -42.98 -99.11 101.98
N VAL A 40 -43.45 -98.42 103.02
CA VAL A 40 -43.55 -96.94 103.06
C VAL A 40 -42.18 -96.29 102.90
N GLU A 41 -41.11 -96.88 103.43
CA GLU A 41 -39.75 -96.35 103.31
C GLU A 41 -39.11 -96.62 101.94
N VAL A 42 -39.53 -97.68 101.23
CA VAL A 42 -39.23 -97.86 99.80
C VAL A 42 -39.97 -96.82 98.96
N GLU A 43 -41.28 -96.66 99.16
CA GLU A 43 -42.10 -95.65 98.45
C GLU A 43 -41.57 -94.23 98.67
N ARG A 44 -41.15 -93.86 99.88
CA ARG A 44 -40.51 -92.56 100.17
C ARG A 44 -39.25 -92.33 99.32
N LYS A 45 -38.38 -93.33 99.21
CA LYS A 45 -37.16 -93.26 98.39
C LYS A 45 -37.51 -93.16 96.90
N GLN A 46 -38.54 -93.89 96.47
CA GLN A 46 -39.02 -93.87 95.09
C GLN A 46 -39.65 -92.50 94.74
N VAL A 47 -40.42 -91.89 95.65
CA VAL A 47 -40.90 -90.50 95.55
C VAL A 47 -39.75 -89.49 95.55
N GLN A 48 -38.70 -89.68 96.37
CA GLN A 48 -37.54 -88.80 96.39
C GLN A 48 -36.74 -88.86 95.08
N ILE A 49 -36.56 -90.06 94.50
CA ILE A 49 -35.97 -90.27 93.18
C ILE A 49 -36.83 -89.62 92.09
N LEU A 50 -38.16 -89.78 92.15
CA LEU A 50 -39.09 -89.11 91.22
C LEU A 50 -39.03 -87.59 91.34
N GLN A 51 -38.91 -87.03 92.55
CA GLN A 51 -38.71 -85.59 92.73
C GLN A 51 -37.38 -85.11 92.14
N GLN A 52 -36.28 -85.83 92.36
CA GLN A 52 -34.98 -85.52 91.75
C GLN A 52 -35.05 -85.57 90.23
N ASN A 53 -35.66 -86.62 89.66
CA ASN A 53 -35.88 -86.75 88.21
C ASN A 53 -36.76 -85.61 87.66
N CYS A 54 -37.82 -85.20 88.38
CA CYS A 54 -38.66 -84.06 88.01
C CYS A 54 -37.99 -82.69 88.18
N VAL A 55 -36.87 -82.59 88.90
CA VAL A 55 -36.01 -81.39 88.95
C VAL A 55 -34.96 -81.42 87.84
N ALA A 56 -34.31 -82.56 87.61
CA ALA A 56 -33.37 -82.77 86.51
C ALA A 56 -34.04 -82.57 85.13
N LEU A 57 -35.26 -83.07 84.96
CA LEU A 57 -36.04 -82.86 83.74
C LEU A 57 -36.43 -81.38 83.56
N ARG A 58 -36.78 -80.66 84.63
CA ARG A 58 -37.10 -79.22 84.54
C ARG A 58 -35.87 -78.36 84.23
N SER A 59 -34.71 -78.66 84.80
CA SER A 59 -33.45 -78.00 84.43
C SER A 59 -33.03 -78.33 82.98
N SER A 60 -33.21 -79.57 82.53
CA SER A 60 -33.01 -79.95 81.12
C SER A 60 -33.94 -79.19 80.17
N ILE A 61 -35.24 -79.09 80.50
CA ILE A 61 -36.22 -78.30 79.73
C ILE A 61 -35.81 -76.83 79.70
N GLN A 62 -35.38 -76.23 80.81
CA GLN A 62 -34.90 -74.85 80.82
C GLN A 62 -33.67 -74.69 79.90
N THR A 63 -32.64 -75.53 80.04
CA THR A 63 -31.45 -75.43 79.18
C THR A 63 -31.72 -75.63 77.70
N THR A 64 -32.72 -76.45 77.34
CA THR A 64 -33.12 -76.64 75.93
C THR A 64 -34.00 -75.49 75.42
N GLN A 65 -34.78 -74.82 76.28
CA GLN A 65 -35.45 -73.56 75.96
C GLN A 65 -34.46 -72.40 75.79
N ASP A 66 -33.46 -72.29 76.65
CA ASP A 66 -32.41 -71.25 76.58
C ASP A 66 -31.56 -71.42 75.30
N LEU A 67 -31.19 -72.66 74.96
CA LEU A 67 -30.50 -72.98 73.70
C LEU A 67 -31.40 -72.70 72.48
N LEU A 68 -32.69 -73.04 72.55
CA LEU A 68 -33.64 -72.73 71.45
C LEU A 68 -33.78 -71.21 71.24
N ALA A 69 -33.83 -70.42 72.31
CA ALA A 69 -33.84 -68.96 72.23
C ALA A 69 -32.53 -68.43 71.62
N GLN A 70 -31.38 -68.99 72.00
CA GLN A 70 -30.09 -68.60 71.44
C GLN A 70 -29.98 -68.93 69.94
N GLU A 71 -30.44 -70.11 69.50
CA GLU A 71 -30.48 -70.47 68.07
C GLU A 71 -31.51 -69.64 67.28
N GLN A 72 -32.63 -69.26 67.90
CA GLN A 72 -33.58 -68.31 67.29
C GLN A 72 -32.97 -66.91 67.11
N GLN A 73 -32.17 -66.43 68.08
CA GLN A 73 -31.44 -65.17 67.94
C GLN A 73 -30.40 -65.25 66.82
N LYS A 74 -29.53 -66.28 66.82
CA LYS A 74 -28.54 -66.51 65.75
C LYS A 74 -29.20 -66.60 64.37
N LYS A 75 -30.36 -67.26 64.28
CA LYS A 75 -31.15 -67.34 63.06
C LYS A 75 -31.55 -65.94 62.57
N GLY A 76 -32.05 -65.06 63.45
CA GLY A 76 -32.39 -63.68 63.08
C GLY A 76 -31.17 -62.84 62.65
N GLU A 77 -30.03 -63.03 63.30
CA GLU A 77 -28.74 -62.39 62.93
C GLU A 77 -28.25 -62.88 61.55
N LEU A 78 -28.45 -64.17 61.22
CA LEU A 78 -28.16 -64.72 59.91
C LEU A 78 -29.17 -64.29 58.84
N GLU A 79 -30.47 -64.25 59.14
CA GLU A 79 -31.52 -63.80 58.20
C GLU A 79 -31.38 -62.31 57.83
N THR A 80 -31.00 -61.47 58.79
CA THR A 80 -30.65 -60.06 58.54
C THR A 80 -29.36 -59.93 57.73
N SER A 81 -28.31 -60.69 58.06
CA SER A 81 -27.06 -60.72 57.28
C SER A 81 -27.27 -61.18 55.83
N ILE A 82 -28.09 -62.23 55.61
CA ILE A 82 -28.48 -62.71 54.28
C ILE A 82 -29.29 -61.65 53.52
N SER A 83 -30.14 -60.90 54.21
CA SER A 83 -30.94 -59.82 53.60
C SER A 83 -30.05 -58.64 53.17
N GLN A 84 -29.06 -58.27 53.99
CA GLN A 84 -28.06 -57.26 53.62
C GLN A 84 -27.24 -57.72 52.40
N LEU A 85 -26.67 -58.93 52.43
CA LEU A 85 -25.87 -59.46 51.31
C LEU A 85 -26.67 -59.58 49.99
N LYS A 86 -27.98 -59.83 50.06
CA LYS A 86 -28.86 -59.76 48.88
C LYS A 86 -29.03 -58.34 48.36
N SER A 87 -29.23 -57.36 49.24
CA SER A 87 -29.30 -55.94 48.86
C SER A 87 -27.97 -55.46 48.25
N ASP A 88 -26.85 -55.84 48.84
CA ASP A 88 -25.50 -55.52 48.36
C ASP A 88 -25.25 -56.14 46.97
N LEU A 89 -25.65 -57.40 46.76
CA LEU A 89 -25.55 -58.08 45.47
C LEU A 89 -26.39 -57.37 44.39
N ILE A 90 -27.66 -57.06 44.67
CA ILE A 90 -28.53 -56.34 43.73
C ILE A 90 -27.93 -54.97 43.38
N SER A 91 -27.39 -54.24 44.36
CA SER A 91 -26.74 -52.95 44.11
C SER A 91 -25.47 -53.07 43.24
N ARG A 92 -24.74 -54.19 43.36
CA ARG A 92 -23.59 -54.49 42.50
C ARG A 92 -24.00 -54.85 41.09
N ASP A 93 -25.05 -55.66 40.92
CA ASP A 93 -25.57 -56.03 39.60
C ASP A 93 -26.16 -54.81 38.85
N GLU A 94 -26.76 -53.87 39.57
CA GLU A 94 -27.13 -52.55 39.04
C GLU A 94 -25.91 -51.73 38.56
N VAL A 95 -24.83 -51.70 39.34
CA VAL A 95 -23.59 -50.97 38.97
C VAL A 95 -22.90 -51.64 37.78
N ILE A 96 -22.84 -52.97 37.75
CA ILE A 96 -22.33 -53.74 36.60
C ILE A 96 -23.17 -53.44 35.35
N SER A 97 -24.50 -53.41 35.47
CA SER A 97 -25.40 -53.07 34.36
C SER A 97 -25.16 -51.66 33.82
N LYS A 98 -24.94 -50.67 34.70
CA LYS A 98 -24.59 -49.29 34.31
C LYS A 98 -23.24 -49.24 33.60
N LEU A 99 -22.20 -49.89 34.16
CA LEU A 99 -20.86 -49.96 33.56
C LEU A 99 -20.85 -50.69 32.19
N VAL A 100 -21.67 -51.72 32.01
CA VAL A 100 -21.80 -52.43 30.72
C VAL A 100 -22.43 -51.51 29.66
N GLU A 101 -23.47 -50.75 30.01
CA GLU A 101 -24.10 -49.82 29.07
C GLU A 101 -23.21 -48.59 28.81
N GLU A 102 -22.48 -48.06 29.80
CA GLU A 102 -21.47 -47.03 29.60
C GLU A 102 -20.36 -47.50 28.66
N ASN A 103 -19.81 -48.70 28.88
CA ASN A 103 -18.78 -49.30 28.00
C ASN A 103 -19.30 -49.50 26.57
N LYS A 104 -20.56 -49.96 26.41
CA LYS A 104 -21.23 -50.06 25.11
C LYS A 104 -21.39 -48.71 24.41
N ASN A 105 -21.74 -47.65 25.14
CA ASN A 105 -21.82 -46.29 24.58
C ASN A 105 -20.45 -45.73 24.19
N VAL A 106 -19.41 -45.96 25.01
CA VAL A 106 -18.02 -45.61 24.67
C VAL A 106 -17.54 -46.37 23.43
N GLN A 107 -17.85 -47.67 23.31
CA GLN A 107 -17.49 -48.47 22.12
C GLN A 107 -18.21 -47.99 20.86
N MET A 108 -19.49 -47.62 20.94
CA MET A 108 -20.20 -47.01 19.81
C MET A 108 -19.59 -45.67 19.40
N SER A 109 -19.22 -44.82 20.37
CA SER A 109 -18.51 -43.57 20.10
C SER A 109 -17.15 -43.82 19.42
N LEU A 110 -16.35 -44.75 19.94
CA LEU A 110 -15.03 -45.10 19.41
C LEU A 110 -15.12 -45.64 17.97
N ASN A 111 -16.12 -46.48 17.68
CA ASN A 111 -16.36 -46.98 16.32
C ASN A 111 -16.69 -45.83 15.35
N LYS A 112 -17.56 -44.90 15.76
CA LYS A 112 -17.93 -43.73 14.94
C LYS A 112 -16.73 -42.81 14.68
N GLU A 113 -15.91 -42.54 15.70
CA GLU A 113 -14.66 -41.78 15.53
C GLU A 113 -13.67 -42.50 14.59
N HIS A 114 -13.61 -43.84 14.60
CA HIS A 114 -12.81 -44.61 13.66
C HIS A 114 -13.33 -44.53 12.21
N GLU A 115 -14.65 -44.58 12.00
CA GLU A 115 -15.28 -44.40 10.69
C GLU A 115 -15.02 -42.98 10.13
N GLU A 116 -15.16 -41.94 10.95
CA GLU A 116 -14.85 -40.56 10.56
C GLU A 116 -13.35 -40.36 10.29
N ASN A 117 -12.45 -40.99 11.06
CA ASN A 117 -11.02 -40.97 10.78
C ASN A 117 -10.66 -41.66 9.45
N ALA A 118 -11.35 -42.75 9.11
CA ALA A 118 -11.16 -43.46 7.84
C ALA A 118 -11.68 -42.64 6.64
N TYR A 119 -12.81 -41.94 6.80
CA TYR A 119 -13.32 -41.00 5.81
C TYR A 119 -12.33 -39.85 5.57
N LEU A 120 -11.89 -39.16 6.63
CA LEU A 120 -10.95 -38.03 6.54
C LEU A 120 -9.61 -38.44 5.91
N ARG A 121 -9.11 -39.65 6.18
CA ARG A 121 -7.91 -40.19 5.51
C ARG A 121 -8.13 -40.38 4.00
N SER A 122 -9.30 -40.84 3.60
CA SER A 122 -9.66 -41.05 2.19
C SER A 122 -9.78 -39.71 1.45
N GLU A 123 -10.39 -38.71 2.09
CA GLU A 123 -10.49 -37.33 1.59
C GLU A 123 -9.10 -36.67 1.46
N LEU A 124 -8.22 -36.83 2.46
CA LEU A 124 -6.84 -36.33 2.40
C LEU A 124 -6.03 -36.94 1.24
N VAL A 125 -6.21 -38.22 0.92
CA VAL A 125 -5.57 -38.86 -0.25
C VAL A 125 -6.10 -38.28 -1.56
N ALA A 126 -7.41 -38.10 -1.69
CA ALA A 126 -8.01 -37.48 -2.88
C ALA A 126 -7.56 -36.01 -3.08
N LEU A 127 -7.40 -35.26 -1.98
CA LEU A 127 -6.85 -33.91 -2.00
C LEU A 127 -5.36 -33.89 -2.36
N HIS A 128 -4.57 -34.88 -1.90
CA HIS A 128 -3.17 -35.02 -2.30
C HIS A 128 -3.03 -35.31 -3.80
N GLU A 129 -3.78 -36.30 -4.32
CA GLU A 129 -3.78 -36.64 -5.74
C GLU A 129 -4.18 -35.45 -6.63
N THR A 130 -5.17 -34.65 -6.22
CA THR A 130 -5.60 -33.48 -6.99
C THR A 130 -4.60 -32.34 -6.90
N SER A 131 -3.90 -32.18 -5.77
CA SER A 131 -2.75 -31.27 -5.63
C SER A 131 -1.58 -31.67 -6.54
N GLU A 132 -1.23 -32.96 -6.60
CA GLU A 132 -0.19 -33.46 -7.51
C GLU A 132 -0.56 -33.23 -8.98
N LYS A 133 -1.80 -33.53 -9.39
CA LYS A 133 -2.30 -33.29 -10.75
C LYS A 133 -2.27 -31.80 -11.13
N ALA A 134 -2.58 -30.91 -10.18
CA ALA A 134 -2.45 -29.46 -10.37
C ALA A 134 -0.99 -29.02 -10.49
N GLN A 135 -0.09 -29.56 -9.65
CA GLN A 135 1.34 -29.24 -9.69
C GLN A 135 2.01 -29.69 -10.99
N VAL A 136 1.75 -30.93 -11.45
CA VAL A 136 2.24 -31.43 -12.73
C VAL A 136 1.76 -30.57 -13.91
N SER A 137 0.52 -30.06 -13.83
CA SER A 137 -0.03 -29.14 -14.84
C SER A 137 0.66 -27.76 -14.80
N ASN A 138 0.96 -27.25 -13.61
CA ASN A 138 1.70 -25.99 -13.43
C ASN A 138 3.15 -26.10 -13.92
N ASP A 139 3.82 -27.24 -13.70
CA ASP A 139 5.15 -27.51 -14.25
C ASP A 139 5.13 -27.56 -15.78
N GLN A 140 4.09 -28.15 -16.38
CA GLN A 140 3.93 -28.17 -17.85
C GLN A 140 3.74 -26.76 -18.41
N LEU A 141 2.91 -25.92 -17.78
CA LEU A 141 2.77 -24.51 -18.15
C LEU A 141 4.09 -23.76 -18.00
N THR A 142 4.83 -23.96 -16.91
CA THR A 142 6.14 -23.33 -16.66
C THR A 142 7.16 -23.68 -17.73
N ARG A 143 7.21 -24.96 -18.17
CA ARG A 143 8.03 -25.38 -19.32
C ARG A 143 7.58 -24.69 -20.61
N LYS A 144 6.28 -24.62 -20.90
CA LYS A 144 5.76 -23.96 -22.11
C LYS A 144 6.03 -22.46 -22.13
N CYS A 145 5.94 -21.76 -21.00
CA CYS A 145 6.35 -20.35 -20.89
C CYS A 145 7.85 -20.19 -21.16
N SER A 146 8.69 -21.11 -20.68
CA SER A 146 10.14 -21.09 -20.92
C SER A 146 10.50 -21.33 -22.39
N GLU A 147 9.84 -22.30 -23.04
CA GLU A 147 9.96 -22.56 -24.48
C GLU A 147 9.54 -21.34 -25.31
N LEU A 148 8.38 -20.75 -25.00
CA LEU A 148 7.86 -19.56 -25.69
C LEU A 148 8.79 -18.35 -25.52
N ASN A 149 9.36 -18.13 -24.34
CA ASN A 149 10.30 -17.05 -24.10
C ASN A 149 11.60 -17.23 -24.89
N SER A 150 12.15 -18.45 -24.94
CA SER A 150 13.34 -18.76 -25.74
C SER A 150 13.12 -18.58 -27.25
N MET A 151 11.94 -18.96 -27.77
CA MET A 151 11.56 -18.67 -29.15
C MET A 151 11.39 -17.17 -29.41
N LEU A 152 10.79 -16.43 -28.46
CA LEU A 152 10.63 -14.97 -28.56
C LEU A 152 11.97 -14.23 -28.57
N GLU A 153 12.92 -14.63 -27.73
CA GLU A 153 14.29 -14.12 -27.72
C GLU A 153 14.99 -14.41 -29.06
N THR A 154 14.87 -15.64 -29.58
CA THR A 154 15.43 -16.03 -30.88
C THR A 154 14.87 -15.18 -32.03
N VAL A 155 13.55 -15.00 -32.08
CA VAL A 155 12.88 -14.14 -33.10
C VAL A 155 13.22 -12.66 -32.91
N SER A 156 13.40 -12.20 -31.67
CA SER A 156 13.85 -10.83 -31.38
C SER A 156 15.27 -10.57 -31.87
N MET A 157 16.19 -11.51 -31.67
CA MET A 157 17.57 -11.45 -32.19
C MET A 157 17.59 -11.47 -33.72
N GLU A 158 16.80 -12.33 -34.37
CA GLU A 158 16.78 -12.40 -35.83
C GLU A 158 16.13 -11.16 -36.45
N ASN A 159 15.07 -10.62 -35.85
CA ASN A 159 14.52 -9.31 -36.24
C ASN A 159 15.57 -8.19 -36.10
N ALA A 160 16.38 -8.19 -35.04
CA ALA A 160 17.45 -7.20 -34.86
C ALA A 160 18.54 -7.33 -35.94
N ARG A 161 18.94 -8.56 -36.32
CA ARG A 161 19.82 -8.83 -37.48
C ARG A 161 19.18 -8.28 -38.76
N ILE A 162 17.96 -8.67 -39.07
CA ILE A 162 17.24 -8.28 -40.30
C ILE A 162 17.12 -6.75 -40.40
N ILE A 163 16.90 -6.03 -39.29
CA ILE A 163 16.88 -4.56 -39.26
C ILE A 163 18.28 -3.98 -39.56
N ALA A 164 19.35 -4.55 -38.99
CA ALA A 164 20.71 -4.10 -39.24
C ALA A 164 21.14 -4.35 -40.71
N ASP A 165 20.80 -5.51 -41.27
CA ASP A 165 21.12 -5.87 -42.66
C ASP A 165 20.37 -4.97 -43.65
N HIS A 166 19.07 -4.70 -43.42
CA HIS A 166 18.33 -3.70 -44.21
C HIS A 166 18.93 -2.29 -44.10
N GLN A 167 19.39 -1.86 -42.91
CA GLN A 167 20.06 -0.57 -42.76
C GLN A 167 21.40 -0.51 -43.51
N ALA A 168 22.16 -1.61 -43.54
CA ALA A 168 23.40 -1.72 -44.31
C ALA A 168 23.13 -1.64 -45.83
N ILE A 169 22.14 -2.40 -46.33
CA ILE A 169 21.71 -2.37 -47.74
C ILE A 169 21.29 -0.95 -48.14
N LEU A 170 20.39 -0.32 -47.36
CA LEU A 170 19.95 1.06 -47.60
C LEU A 170 21.10 2.09 -47.55
N GLN A 171 22.17 1.82 -46.80
CA GLN A 171 23.36 2.69 -46.81
C GLN A 171 24.23 2.48 -48.06
N VAL A 172 24.32 1.25 -48.58
CA VAL A 172 25.01 0.93 -49.84
C VAL A 172 24.23 1.52 -51.03
N GLU A 173 22.92 1.31 -51.10
CA GLU A 173 22.06 1.88 -52.14
C GLU A 173 22.15 3.41 -52.19
N LYS A 174 22.11 4.09 -51.02
CA LYS A 174 22.29 5.54 -50.94
C LYS A 174 23.66 5.98 -51.46
N LYS A 175 24.73 5.26 -51.12
CA LYS A 175 26.08 5.55 -51.66
C LYS A 175 26.13 5.38 -53.18
N MET A 176 25.59 4.28 -53.70
CA MET A 176 25.52 4.02 -55.14
C MET A 176 24.71 5.11 -55.86
N MET A 177 23.54 5.49 -55.33
CA MET A 177 22.72 6.58 -55.89
C MET A 177 23.43 7.94 -55.86
N THR A 178 24.17 8.27 -54.80
CA THR A 178 24.98 9.50 -54.78
C THR A 178 26.14 9.46 -55.76
N GLN A 179 26.75 8.28 -55.97
CA GLN A 179 27.84 8.12 -56.93
C GLN A 179 27.35 8.20 -58.38
N THR A 180 26.28 7.48 -58.75
CA THR A 180 25.74 7.54 -60.12
C THR A 180 25.20 8.93 -60.45
N PHE A 181 24.65 9.67 -59.48
CA PHE A 181 24.31 11.08 -59.67
C PHE A 181 25.54 11.97 -59.87
N GLN A 182 26.65 11.73 -59.14
CA GLN A 182 27.92 12.45 -59.37
C GLN A 182 28.50 12.15 -60.76
N GLU A 183 28.49 10.89 -61.19
CA GLU A 183 28.93 10.44 -62.51
C GLU A 183 28.08 11.06 -63.63
N GLN A 184 26.75 11.10 -63.46
CA GLN A 184 25.84 11.78 -64.40
C GLN A 184 26.08 13.29 -64.50
N ASN A 185 26.34 13.97 -63.37
CA ASN A 185 26.68 15.39 -63.40
C ASN A 185 28.02 15.64 -64.11
N LEU A 186 29.05 14.82 -63.87
CA LEU A 186 30.34 14.92 -64.57
C LEU A 186 30.21 14.69 -66.09
N LEU A 187 29.34 13.76 -66.51
CA LEU A 187 29.02 13.54 -67.93
C LEU A 187 28.25 14.73 -68.52
N LEU A 188 27.33 15.33 -67.77
CA LEU A 188 26.57 16.50 -68.18
C LEU A 188 27.46 17.75 -68.33
N ASP A 189 28.38 17.98 -67.37
CA ASP A 189 29.36 19.08 -67.43
C ASP A 189 30.33 18.89 -68.61
N ALA A 190 30.77 17.65 -68.88
CA ALA A 190 31.58 17.34 -70.06
C ALA A 190 30.83 17.59 -71.38
N ALA A 191 29.54 17.23 -71.45
CA ALA A 191 28.68 17.51 -72.60
C ALA A 191 28.46 19.02 -72.80
N HIS A 192 28.16 19.76 -71.73
CA HIS A 192 28.07 21.22 -71.75
C HIS A 192 29.38 21.88 -72.23
N ALA A 193 30.54 21.38 -71.78
CA ALA A 193 31.84 21.88 -72.22
C ALA A 193 32.10 21.61 -73.72
N SER A 194 31.70 20.44 -74.25
CA SER A 194 31.79 20.15 -75.69
C SER A 194 30.89 21.08 -76.50
N ILE A 195 29.62 21.19 -76.13
CA ILE A 195 28.63 22.06 -76.81
C ILE A 195 29.07 23.53 -76.78
N THR A 196 29.62 24.00 -75.65
CA THR A 196 30.14 25.38 -75.53
C THR A 196 31.32 25.60 -76.47
N LYS A 197 32.27 24.66 -76.52
CA LYS A 197 33.42 24.72 -77.43
C LYS A 197 33.01 24.64 -78.91
N GLU A 198 32.06 23.79 -79.24
CA GLU A 198 31.49 23.67 -80.59
C GLU A 198 30.80 24.98 -81.02
N LEU A 199 30.01 25.58 -80.13
CA LEU A 199 29.39 26.90 -80.33
C LEU A 199 30.44 28.01 -80.52
N GLU A 200 31.52 28.01 -79.73
CA GLU A 200 32.65 28.93 -79.94
C GLU A 200 33.31 28.72 -81.31
N THR A 201 33.54 27.48 -81.76
CA THR A 201 34.10 27.23 -83.10
C THR A 201 33.18 27.70 -84.22
N VAL A 202 31.88 27.38 -84.16
CA VAL A 202 30.89 27.83 -85.15
C VAL A 202 30.74 29.35 -85.14
N GLN A 203 30.86 30.01 -83.99
CA GLN A 203 30.82 31.47 -83.90
C GLN A 203 32.09 32.12 -84.49
N ASN A 204 33.26 31.51 -84.31
CA ASN A 204 34.50 31.94 -84.96
C ASN A 204 34.44 31.74 -86.49
N GLU A 205 33.94 30.61 -86.97
CA GLU A 205 33.71 30.34 -88.40
C GLU A 205 32.72 31.34 -89.00
N LYS A 206 31.62 31.65 -88.31
CA LYS A 206 30.66 32.68 -88.71
C LYS A 206 31.31 34.07 -88.84
N ILE A 207 32.22 34.44 -87.93
CA ILE A 207 32.97 35.69 -88.02
C ILE A 207 33.90 35.69 -89.25
N GLN A 208 34.61 34.60 -89.51
CA GLN A 208 35.46 34.46 -90.70
C GLN A 208 34.64 34.56 -92.00
N LEU A 209 33.51 33.85 -92.08
CA LEU A 209 32.59 33.91 -93.22
C LEU A 209 32.00 35.31 -93.43
N GLN A 210 31.68 36.04 -92.36
CA GLN A 210 31.27 37.44 -92.46
C GLN A 210 32.39 38.31 -93.06
N THR A 211 33.63 38.18 -92.61
CA THR A 211 34.74 38.96 -93.19
C THR A 211 35.02 38.62 -94.66
N HIS A 212 34.79 37.37 -95.07
CA HIS A 212 34.85 36.97 -96.49
C HIS A 212 33.70 37.57 -97.30
N LEU A 213 32.48 37.60 -96.76
CA LEU A 213 31.33 38.24 -97.40
C LEU A 213 31.54 39.75 -97.57
N ASP A 214 32.03 40.42 -96.53
CA ASP A 214 32.34 41.86 -96.55
C ASP A 214 33.44 42.18 -97.58
N HIS A 215 34.45 41.30 -97.71
CA HIS A 215 35.49 41.40 -98.73
C HIS A 215 34.94 41.20 -100.15
N LEU A 216 34.11 40.18 -100.37
CA LEU A 216 33.43 39.92 -101.66
C LEU A 216 32.51 41.07 -102.07
N ILE A 217 31.81 41.70 -101.11
CA ILE A 217 31.00 42.90 -101.35
C ILE A 217 31.90 44.07 -101.79
N LEU A 218 33.06 44.26 -101.15
CA LEU A 218 34.03 45.29 -101.54
C LEU A 218 34.60 45.04 -102.95
N GLU A 219 34.98 43.80 -103.29
CA GLU A 219 35.45 43.44 -104.62
C GLU A 219 34.36 43.62 -105.69
N HIS A 220 33.13 43.17 -105.42
CA HIS A 220 31.99 43.36 -106.30
C HIS A 220 31.75 44.86 -106.58
N ASN A 221 31.74 45.69 -105.54
CA ASN A 221 31.57 47.14 -105.68
C ASN A 221 32.70 47.77 -106.51
N GLN A 222 33.96 47.33 -106.34
CA GLN A 222 35.06 47.79 -107.19
C GLN A 222 34.90 47.35 -108.65
N CYS A 223 34.45 46.13 -108.91
CA CYS A 223 34.21 45.63 -110.26
C CYS A 223 33.04 46.37 -110.95
N THR A 224 31.95 46.61 -110.22
CA THR A 224 30.81 47.42 -110.69
C THR A 224 31.22 48.87 -110.97
N GLN A 225 32.06 49.49 -110.12
CA GLN A 225 32.61 50.83 -110.39
C GLN A 225 33.51 50.85 -111.63
N LYS A 226 34.40 49.86 -111.79
CA LYS A 226 35.26 49.72 -112.99
C LYS A 226 34.43 49.53 -114.27
N ALA A 227 33.32 48.78 -114.20
CA ALA A 227 32.40 48.60 -115.31
C ALA A 227 31.69 49.92 -115.68
N GLN A 228 31.14 50.65 -114.71
CA GLN A 228 30.53 51.97 -114.94
C GLN A 228 31.53 52.99 -115.53
N ASP A 229 32.78 53.00 -115.06
CA ASP A 229 33.80 53.90 -115.59
C ASP A 229 34.34 53.47 -116.97
N ALA A 230 34.19 52.20 -117.35
CA ALA A 230 34.41 51.75 -118.72
C ALA A 230 33.23 52.13 -119.64
N GLU A 231 31.99 51.96 -119.17
CA GLU A 231 30.76 52.36 -119.88
C GLU A 231 30.70 53.88 -120.12
N ARG A 232 31.07 54.70 -119.14
CA ARG A 232 31.24 56.15 -119.31
C ARG A 232 32.27 56.49 -120.39
N ARG A 233 33.39 55.75 -120.45
CA ARG A 233 34.44 55.94 -121.46
C ARG A 233 33.97 55.54 -122.86
N THR A 234 33.27 54.42 -123.01
CA THR A 234 32.73 54.00 -124.31
C THR A 234 31.57 54.89 -124.77
N ALA A 235 30.76 55.41 -123.86
CA ALA A 235 29.75 56.42 -124.17
C ALA A 235 30.37 57.74 -124.69
N LEU A 236 31.37 58.29 -124.00
CA LEU A 236 32.11 59.47 -124.47
C LEU A 236 32.82 59.23 -125.81
N GLN A 237 33.41 58.04 -126.01
CA GLN A 237 34.03 57.67 -127.28
C GLN A 237 32.99 57.55 -128.40
N LYS A 238 31.79 57.03 -128.12
CA LYS A 238 30.67 56.96 -129.06
C LYS A 238 30.21 58.38 -129.44
N GLU A 239 30.03 59.28 -128.47
CA GLU A 239 29.63 60.68 -128.72
C GLU A 239 30.67 61.42 -129.57
N LEU A 240 31.96 61.20 -129.32
CA LEU A 240 33.05 61.73 -130.15
C LEU A 240 33.03 61.18 -131.60
N LEU A 241 32.66 59.92 -131.78
CA LEU A 241 32.49 59.33 -133.11
C LEU A 241 31.22 59.84 -133.81
N GLU A 242 30.11 59.98 -133.11
CA GLU A 242 28.84 60.50 -133.66
C GLU A 242 28.98 61.98 -134.08
N THR A 243 29.63 62.82 -133.25
CA THR A 243 29.97 64.21 -133.63
C THR A 243 30.95 64.29 -134.80
N THR A 244 31.93 63.39 -134.87
CA THR A 244 32.85 63.29 -136.03
C THR A 244 32.11 62.86 -137.30
N ILE A 245 31.19 61.90 -137.22
CA ILE A 245 30.34 61.47 -138.34
C ILE A 245 29.41 62.61 -138.79
N ALA A 246 28.82 63.36 -137.85
CA ALA A 246 27.99 64.51 -138.16
C ALA A 246 28.77 65.60 -138.91
N ARG A 247 30.00 65.93 -138.47
CA ARG A 247 30.90 66.85 -139.17
C ARG A 247 31.23 66.36 -140.59
N LEU A 248 31.66 65.11 -140.73
CA LEU A 248 32.02 64.53 -142.04
C LEU A 248 30.82 64.46 -143.00
N ARG A 249 29.60 64.25 -142.49
CA ARG A 249 28.37 64.36 -143.28
C ARG A 249 28.14 65.79 -143.76
N GLY A 250 28.25 66.79 -142.89
CA GLY A 250 28.11 68.19 -143.28
C GLY A 250 29.15 68.65 -144.31
N GLU A 251 30.39 68.20 -144.19
CA GLU A 251 31.47 68.45 -145.16
C GLU A 251 31.17 67.80 -146.53
N LEU A 252 30.63 66.57 -146.54
CA LEU A 252 30.19 65.89 -147.75
C LEU A 252 28.97 66.58 -148.39
N GLU A 253 27.98 66.98 -147.60
CA GLU A 253 26.78 67.71 -148.05
C GLU A 253 27.16 69.03 -148.73
N ALA A 254 28.10 69.77 -148.14
CA ALA A 254 28.64 71.01 -148.70
C ALA A 254 29.36 70.78 -150.04
N SER A 255 30.19 69.74 -150.14
CA SER A 255 30.90 69.40 -151.39
C SER A 255 29.94 68.90 -152.49
N ILE A 256 28.86 68.21 -152.12
CA ILE A 256 27.78 67.82 -153.05
C ILE A 256 27.05 69.07 -153.59
N GLN A 257 26.77 70.04 -152.72
CA GLN A 257 26.11 71.30 -153.11
C GLN A 257 27.03 72.19 -153.98
N GLU A 258 28.32 72.28 -153.65
CA GLU A 258 29.34 72.96 -154.48
C GLU A 258 29.43 72.31 -155.87
N LYS A 259 29.53 70.99 -155.94
CA LYS A 259 29.50 70.22 -157.20
C LYS A 259 28.22 70.48 -158.00
N LYS A 260 27.07 70.67 -157.35
CA LYS A 260 25.81 71.00 -158.02
C LYS A 260 25.86 72.39 -158.66
N SER A 261 26.33 73.40 -157.94
CA SER A 261 26.49 74.76 -158.47
C SER A 261 27.50 74.84 -159.63
N LEU A 262 28.59 74.06 -159.58
CA LEU A 262 29.54 73.92 -160.70
C LEU A 262 28.91 73.24 -161.93
N LEU A 263 27.93 72.36 -161.74
CA LEU A 263 27.21 71.68 -162.81
C LEU A 263 26.18 72.64 -163.47
N GLU A 264 25.44 73.39 -162.66
CA GLU A 264 24.56 74.48 -163.12
C GLU A 264 25.36 75.56 -163.89
N GLU A 265 26.60 75.85 -163.48
CA GLU A 265 27.50 76.77 -164.18
C GLU A 265 28.04 76.20 -165.51
N LYS A 266 28.39 74.91 -165.54
CA LYS A 266 28.73 74.22 -166.80
C LYS A 266 27.58 74.27 -167.81
N GLU A 267 26.33 74.10 -167.36
CA GLU A 267 25.15 74.20 -168.22
C GLU A 267 24.94 75.62 -168.76
N ARG A 268 25.22 76.68 -167.97
CA ARG A 268 25.28 78.06 -168.47
C ARG A 268 26.30 78.22 -169.60
N PHE A 269 27.54 77.76 -169.38
CA PHE A 269 28.59 77.87 -170.40
C PHE A 269 28.28 77.07 -171.68
N GLN A 270 27.63 75.92 -171.59
CA GLN A 270 27.18 75.19 -172.79
C GLN A 270 26.16 76.01 -173.59
N GLY A 271 25.21 76.68 -172.93
CA GLY A 271 24.26 77.58 -173.59
C GLY A 271 24.91 78.79 -174.29
N GLU A 272 26.04 79.27 -173.78
CA GLU A 272 26.85 80.31 -174.42
C GLU A 272 27.63 79.77 -175.64
N VAL A 273 28.23 78.58 -175.53
CA VAL A 273 28.90 77.90 -176.66
C VAL A 273 27.91 77.69 -177.81
N ASP A 274 26.75 77.09 -177.53
CA ASP A 274 25.67 76.84 -178.50
C ASP A 274 25.16 78.12 -179.18
N LYS A 275 25.35 79.30 -178.56
CA LYS A 275 25.05 80.62 -179.14
C LYS A 275 26.18 81.08 -180.06
N THR A 276 27.44 80.99 -179.61
CA THR A 276 28.61 81.39 -180.41
C THR A 276 28.78 80.56 -181.69
N GLU A 277 28.46 79.26 -181.69
CA GLU A 277 28.50 78.45 -182.93
C GLU A 277 27.55 78.98 -184.02
N LYS A 278 26.37 79.49 -183.63
CA LYS A 278 25.40 80.08 -184.59
C LYS A 278 25.91 81.39 -185.17
N GLU A 279 26.61 82.19 -184.37
CA GLU A 279 27.23 83.45 -184.78
C GLU A 279 28.41 83.19 -185.75
N ILE A 280 29.27 82.20 -185.44
CA ILE A 280 30.37 81.75 -186.32
C ILE A 280 29.84 81.20 -187.65
N ALA A 281 28.77 80.41 -187.64
CA ALA A 281 28.15 79.87 -188.86
C ALA A 281 27.62 80.98 -189.79
N GLN A 282 27.05 82.05 -189.21
CA GLN A 282 26.58 83.21 -189.95
C GLN A 282 27.74 84.03 -190.53
N GLU A 283 28.82 84.21 -189.79
CA GLU A 283 29.98 85.00 -190.19
C GLU A 283 30.77 84.33 -191.33
N LYS A 284 30.90 82.99 -191.31
CA LYS A 284 31.50 82.21 -192.40
C LYS A 284 30.82 82.46 -193.76
N CYS A 285 29.49 82.54 -193.79
CA CYS A 285 28.69 82.83 -194.99
C CYS A 285 28.93 84.25 -195.56
N ASN A 286 29.43 85.19 -194.74
CA ASN A 286 29.82 86.52 -195.17
C ASN A 286 31.27 86.54 -195.70
N LEU A 287 32.19 85.85 -195.04
CA LEU A 287 33.59 85.75 -195.45
C LEU A 287 33.76 85.08 -196.82
N GLU A 288 32.96 84.05 -197.14
CA GLU A 288 32.99 83.38 -198.45
C GLU A 288 32.61 84.34 -199.61
N LYS A 289 31.79 85.39 -199.35
CA LYS A 289 31.44 86.41 -200.35
C LYS A 289 32.56 87.44 -200.56
N GLU A 290 33.21 87.89 -199.49
CA GLU A 290 34.35 88.80 -199.59
C GLU A 290 35.58 88.15 -200.22
N LEU A 291 35.79 86.84 -200.03
CA LEU A 291 36.92 86.11 -200.63
C LEU A 291 36.83 86.06 -202.17
N ALA A 292 35.62 85.97 -202.73
CA ALA A 292 35.39 86.06 -204.17
C ALA A 292 35.71 87.46 -204.74
N LYS A 293 35.43 88.53 -203.97
CA LYS A 293 35.62 89.94 -204.34
C LYS A 293 37.09 90.35 -204.33
N ASN A 294 37.81 90.06 -203.23
CA ASN A 294 39.25 90.36 -203.09
C ASN A 294 40.14 89.71 -204.17
N LYS A 295 39.66 88.64 -204.83
CA LYS A 295 40.37 87.96 -205.92
C LYS A 295 40.45 88.78 -207.22
N ILE A 296 39.67 89.84 -207.34
CA ILE A 296 39.77 90.81 -208.45
C ILE A 296 40.81 91.89 -208.11
N ASP A 297 40.77 92.43 -206.89
CA ASP A 297 41.56 93.59 -206.46
C ASP A 297 43.07 93.29 -206.30
N ILE A 298 43.44 92.06 -205.96
CA ILE A 298 44.86 91.62 -205.84
C ILE A 298 45.64 91.82 -207.16
N ASN A 299 45.00 91.64 -208.31
CA ASN A 299 45.64 91.85 -209.61
C ASN A 299 45.95 93.34 -209.90
N ALA A 300 45.16 94.26 -209.33
CA ALA A 300 45.38 95.71 -209.47
C ALA A 300 46.41 96.25 -208.47
N LEU A 301 46.44 95.72 -207.24
CA LEU A 301 47.40 96.15 -206.21
C LEU A 301 48.84 95.75 -206.53
N THR A 302 49.05 94.62 -207.20
CA THR A 302 50.39 94.11 -207.57
C THR A 302 51.17 95.09 -208.46
N GLN A 303 50.49 95.89 -209.30
CA GLN A 303 51.15 96.90 -210.16
C GLN A 303 51.57 98.17 -209.39
N ASN A 304 50.96 98.47 -208.25
CA ASN A 304 51.19 99.71 -207.51
C ASN A 304 52.38 99.63 -206.54
N LEU A 305 52.82 98.43 -206.15
CA LEU A 305 53.92 98.25 -205.19
C LEU A 305 55.25 98.85 -205.72
N HIS A 306 55.51 98.69 -207.02
CA HIS A 306 56.73 99.13 -207.70
C HIS A 306 56.93 100.66 -207.67
N ILE A 307 55.85 101.44 -207.48
CA ILE A 307 55.87 102.91 -207.43
C ILE A 307 56.29 103.43 -206.05
N LEU A 308 56.22 102.60 -205.00
CA LEU A 308 56.61 102.98 -203.63
C LEU A 308 58.07 102.66 -203.30
N GLU A 309 58.70 101.75 -204.04
CA GLU A 309 60.13 101.43 -203.89
C GLU A 309 61.05 102.64 -204.10
N GLU A 310 60.67 103.58 -204.98
CA GLU A 310 61.43 104.82 -205.19
C GLU A 310 61.35 105.82 -204.02
N LYS A 311 60.26 105.84 -203.23
CA LYS A 311 60.00 106.93 -202.28
C LYS A 311 60.81 106.84 -200.98
N ASN A 312 61.34 105.66 -200.64
CA ASN A 312 62.31 105.52 -199.53
C ASN A 312 63.68 106.16 -199.85
N LYS A 313 63.92 106.64 -201.08
CA LYS A 313 65.19 107.23 -201.52
C LYS A 313 65.40 108.71 -201.14
N HIS A 314 64.46 109.34 -200.41
CA HIS A 314 64.55 110.78 -200.08
C HIS A 314 64.19 111.19 -198.64
N LEU A 315 64.02 110.23 -197.72
CA LEU A 315 64.04 110.50 -196.27
C LEU A 315 65.47 110.43 -195.69
N ALA A 316 66.48 110.79 -196.49
CA ALA A 316 67.88 110.45 -196.23
C ALA A 316 68.70 111.52 -195.46
N GLU A 317 68.35 112.81 -195.55
CA GLU A 317 69.38 113.87 -195.41
C GLU A 317 69.07 115.08 -194.50
N GLN A 318 67.96 115.10 -193.74
CA GLN A 318 67.59 116.30 -192.92
C GLN A 318 67.18 116.02 -191.46
N MET A 319 68.05 115.39 -190.66
CA MET A 319 67.94 115.36 -189.18
C MET A 319 68.81 116.43 -188.49
N ALA A 320 68.22 117.50 -187.92
CA ALA A 320 68.90 118.45 -186.99
C ALA A 320 67.97 119.29 -186.03
N SER A 321 68.06 119.12 -184.66
CA SER A 321 67.77 120.02 -183.43
C SER A 321 66.44 119.99 -182.44
N LEU A 322 66.43 119.59 -181.06
CA LEU A 322 65.36 119.73 -179.88
C LEU A 322 65.56 119.24 -178.28
N GLU A 323 64.56 119.18 -177.26
CA GLU A 323 64.58 119.07 -175.65
C GLU A 323 63.41 118.23 -174.80
N LEU A 324 63.00 118.00 -173.44
CA LEU A 324 63.09 118.32 -171.87
C LEU A 324 62.45 117.20 -170.81
N ARG A 325 62.00 117.07 -169.44
CA ARG A 325 61.57 117.67 -168.02
C ARG A 325 61.36 116.58 -166.76
N GLN A 326 60.85 116.50 -165.42
CA GLN A 326 60.21 117.18 -164.12
C GLN A 326 60.01 116.28 -162.71
N VAL A 327 59.65 116.69 -161.38
CA VAL A 327 59.55 115.87 -159.99
C VAL A 327 58.83 116.39 -158.56
N THR A 328 58.46 115.59 -157.43
CA THR A 328 58.02 115.89 -155.89
C THR A 328 57.75 114.65 -154.81
N SER A 329 57.31 114.46 -153.46
CA SER A 329 56.81 115.07 -152.06
C SER A 329 56.60 114.12 -150.69
N ASP A 330 56.11 114.53 -149.41
CA ASP A 330 56.17 113.93 -147.92
C ASP A 330 54.89 113.98 -146.85
N TYR A 331 54.63 113.71 -145.45
CA TYR A 331 55.05 113.13 -144.02
C TYR A 331 53.85 113.02 -142.85
N ASN A 332 53.68 112.80 -141.43
CA ASN A 332 54.21 112.50 -139.96
C ASN A 332 53.05 112.13 -138.80
N GLY A 333 52.89 111.87 -137.39
CA GLY A 333 53.43 111.77 -135.88
C GLY A 333 52.36 111.28 -134.69
N LEU A 334 52.25 111.16 -133.27
CA LEU A 334 52.88 111.25 -131.81
C LEU A 334 52.01 110.74 -130.44
N ALA A 335 52.43 110.62 -129.07
CA ALA A 335 51.65 110.10 -127.76
C ALA A 335 52.09 110.35 -126.15
N GLN A 336 51.43 109.87 -124.96
CA GLN A 336 51.71 110.13 -123.39
C GLN A 336 51.05 109.27 -122.11
N GLN A 337 51.37 109.36 -120.71
CA GLN A 337 50.79 108.66 -119.39
C GLN A 337 51.15 109.11 -117.81
N GLN A 338 50.62 108.59 -116.58
CA GLN A 338 50.85 108.95 -115.03
C GLN A 338 50.30 108.06 -113.72
N VAL A 339 50.69 108.20 -112.34
CA VAL A 339 50.17 107.49 -110.98
C VAL A 339 50.61 107.92 -109.42
N GLU A 340 50.06 107.43 -108.19
CA GLU A 340 50.42 107.64 -106.65
C GLU A 340 49.92 106.56 -105.48
N LYS A 341 49.86 106.46 -104.05
CA LYS A 341 50.05 107.13 -102.62
C LYS A 341 49.88 106.24 -101.21
N ALA A 342 50.31 106.55 -99.89
CA ALA A 342 50.04 105.87 -98.47
C ALA A 342 50.62 106.55 -97.08
N LEU A 343 50.65 106.22 -95.67
CA LEU A 343 49.99 105.50 -94.44
C LEU A 343 50.57 105.76 -92.89
N GLY A 344 50.07 105.24 -91.67
CA GLY A 344 50.60 105.32 -90.17
C GLY A 344 49.68 104.84 -88.89
N LYS A 345 49.83 104.78 -87.47
CA LYS A 345 50.78 104.80 -86.20
C LYS A 345 50.14 104.45 -84.71
N ILE A 346 50.81 104.24 -83.49
CA ILE A 346 50.26 103.92 -82.04
C ILE A 346 51.22 103.98 -80.69
N THR A 347 50.83 103.86 -79.32
CA THR A 347 51.60 103.37 -77.99
C THR A 347 51.22 103.79 -76.42
N GLU A 348 51.53 102.96 -75.31
CA GLU A 348 51.86 103.10 -73.75
C GLU A 348 50.96 103.03 -72.37
N SER A 349 51.55 102.94 -71.08
CA SER A 349 50.99 102.44 -69.71
C SER A 349 51.68 102.71 -68.23
N LYS A 350 51.21 102.10 -67.04
CA LYS A 350 51.85 101.70 -65.66
C LYS A 350 51.94 102.51 -64.26
N ASN A 351 51.18 102.20 -63.14
CA ASN A 351 51.53 102.36 -61.65
C ASN A 351 50.40 102.17 -60.53
N LYS A 352 50.51 101.29 -59.48
CA LYS A 352 49.79 101.33 -58.14
C LYS A 352 50.02 100.12 -57.16
N LEU A 353 50.77 100.21 -56.02
CA LEU A 353 50.82 99.12 -54.99
C LEU A 353 51.55 99.42 -53.63
N ALA A 354 51.07 100.32 -52.73
CA ALA A 354 51.90 100.74 -51.56
C ALA A 354 51.24 101.09 -50.19
N TYR A 355 49.92 100.91 -49.96
CA TYR A 355 49.23 101.61 -48.85
C TYR A 355 48.91 100.81 -47.56
N GLU A 356 48.71 99.48 -47.61
CA GLU A 356 47.96 98.76 -46.55
C GLU A 356 48.72 98.41 -45.25
N LYS A 357 50.05 98.57 -45.17
CA LYS A 357 50.84 97.94 -44.09
C LYS A 357 50.65 98.55 -42.68
N GLY A 358 50.20 99.80 -42.56
CA GLY A 358 50.23 100.55 -41.29
C GLY A 358 49.09 100.30 -40.30
N LYS A 359 47.95 99.74 -40.73
CA LYS A 359 46.67 99.86 -39.99
C LYS A 359 46.47 98.89 -38.83
N LEU A 360 47.24 97.80 -38.77
CA LEU A 360 46.94 96.65 -37.89
C LEU A 360 47.58 96.72 -36.49
N GLN A 361 48.63 97.52 -36.29
CA GLN A 361 49.52 97.37 -35.12
C GLN A 361 48.99 98.00 -33.81
N ILE A 362 47.99 98.89 -33.88
CA ILE A 362 47.45 99.60 -32.69
C ILE A 362 46.44 98.74 -31.90
N LYS A 363 45.79 97.75 -32.54
CA LYS A 363 44.65 97.01 -31.97
C LYS A 363 45.01 96.10 -30.79
N VAL A 364 46.29 95.73 -30.64
CA VAL A 364 46.75 94.68 -29.70
C VAL A 364 46.74 95.16 -28.23
N LYS A 365 47.24 96.38 -27.96
CA LYS A 365 47.47 96.85 -26.58
C LYS A 365 46.22 96.99 -25.70
N GLN A 366 45.04 97.16 -26.28
CA GLN A 366 43.79 97.35 -25.50
C GLN A 366 43.22 96.04 -24.93
N LEU A 367 43.79 94.87 -25.27
CA LEU A 367 43.31 93.56 -24.81
C LEU A 367 44.03 93.07 -23.54
N GLU A 368 45.16 93.67 -23.18
CA GLU A 368 46.02 93.18 -22.08
C GLU A 368 45.47 93.59 -20.70
N GLU A 369 44.90 94.79 -20.57
CA GLU A 369 44.41 95.34 -19.30
C GLU A 369 43.10 94.69 -18.80
N GLN A 370 42.29 94.12 -19.71
CA GLN A 370 41.05 93.41 -19.35
C GLN A 370 41.29 92.04 -18.69
N LEU A 371 42.53 91.54 -18.72
CA LEU A 371 42.86 90.19 -18.25
C LEU A 371 42.91 90.07 -16.71
N HIS A 372 43.05 91.18 -15.99
CA HIS A 372 43.40 91.16 -14.55
C HIS A 372 42.19 91.11 -13.61
N SER A 373 41.04 91.70 -13.97
CA SER A 373 39.80 91.62 -13.18
C SER A 373 39.09 90.26 -13.29
N PHE A 374 39.51 89.42 -14.23
CA PHE A 374 39.00 88.07 -14.43
C PHE A 374 39.49 87.06 -13.37
N THR A 375 40.60 87.35 -12.69
CA THR A 375 41.29 86.35 -11.86
C THR A 375 40.54 86.02 -10.57
N GLU A 376 39.95 87.01 -9.90
CA GLU A 376 39.18 86.80 -8.66
C GLU A 376 37.88 86.04 -8.91
N THR A 377 37.16 86.33 -10.01
CA THR A 377 35.94 85.63 -10.42
C THR A 377 36.19 84.18 -10.85
N SER A 378 37.43 83.80 -11.20
CA SER A 378 37.81 82.40 -11.40
C SER A 378 37.77 81.59 -10.09
N SER A 379 38.17 82.19 -8.96
CA SER A 379 38.31 81.46 -7.69
C SER A 379 37.00 80.90 -7.13
N GLN A 380 35.91 81.69 -7.21
CA GLN A 380 34.57 81.26 -6.83
C GLN A 380 33.98 80.27 -7.85
N ASN A 381 34.29 80.46 -9.14
CA ASN A 381 33.97 79.50 -10.19
C ASN A 381 34.58 78.12 -9.89
N ASP A 382 35.82 78.05 -9.40
CA ASP A 382 36.49 76.77 -9.13
C ASP A 382 35.89 75.98 -7.95
N HIS A 383 35.14 76.62 -7.06
CA HIS A 383 34.35 75.92 -6.03
C HIS A 383 33.05 75.35 -6.61
N LEU A 384 32.32 76.14 -7.40
CA LEU A 384 31.11 75.68 -8.10
C LEU A 384 31.42 74.59 -9.15
N ARG A 385 32.54 74.70 -9.88
CA ARG A 385 33.05 73.67 -10.80
C ARG A 385 33.26 72.32 -10.11
N LYS A 386 33.75 72.29 -8.86
CA LYS A 386 33.96 71.03 -8.14
C LYS A 386 32.63 70.35 -7.79
N LEU A 387 31.61 71.13 -7.39
CA LEU A 387 30.28 70.61 -7.10
C LEU A 387 29.54 70.16 -8.38
N ASN A 388 29.58 70.99 -9.44
CA ASN A 388 29.05 70.62 -10.75
C ASN A 388 29.74 69.36 -11.29
N LYS A 389 31.07 69.26 -11.27
CA LYS A 389 31.80 68.08 -11.75
C LYS A 389 31.42 66.79 -11.01
N ALA A 390 31.07 66.87 -9.73
CA ALA A 390 30.55 65.73 -8.96
C ALA A 390 29.11 65.34 -9.37
N LEU A 391 28.25 66.32 -9.67
CA LEU A 391 26.88 66.09 -10.16
C LEU A 391 26.88 65.62 -11.63
N GLU A 392 27.68 66.23 -12.49
CA GLU A 392 27.97 65.83 -13.88
C GLU A 392 28.48 64.39 -13.93
N SER A 393 29.39 63.98 -13.04
CA SER A 393 29.89 62.60 -13.00
C SER A 393 28.77 61.60 -12.68
N LYS A 394 27.87 61.93 -11.74
CA LYS A 394 26.69 61.09 -11.42
C LYS A 394 25.65 61.10 -12.55
N TYR A 395 25.40 62.26 -13.15
CA TYR A 395 24.48 62.40 -14.28
C TYR A 395 24.98 61.64 -15.51
N ALA A 396 26.27 61.71 -15.82
CA ALA A 396 26.91 60.94 -16.88
C ALA A 396 26.86 59.43 -16.60
N GLN A 397 27.04 59.00 -15.34
CA GLN A 397 26.90 57.58 -14.97
C GLN A 397 25.46 57.07 -15.17
N VAL A 398 24.45 57.84 -14.72
CA VAL A 398 23.03 57.50 -14.95
C VAL A 398 22.69 57.52 -16.44
N LYS A 399 23.15 58.54 -17.18
CA LYS A 399 22.96 58.69 -18.63
C LYS A 399 23.57 57.51 -19.38
N SER A 400 24.80 57.10 -19.07
CA SER A 400 25.46 55.94 -19.68
C SER A 400 24.74 54.62 -19.40
N ILE A 401 24.16 54.44 -18.20
CA ILE A 401 23.32 53.26 -17.90
C ILE A 401 22.01 53.30 -18.72
N LEU A 402 21.41 54.48 -18.88
CA LEU A 402 20.16 54.64 -19.60
C LEU A 402 20.35 54.47 -21.12
N GLU A 403 21.40 55.06 -21.68
CA GLU A 403 21.88 54.86 -23.06
C GLU A 403 22.17 53.38 -23.33
N LYS A 404 22.89 52.71 -22.43
CA LYS A 404 23.16 51.27 -22.56
C LYS A 404 21.86 50.43 -22.55
N ASN A 405 20.91 50.73 -21.67
CA ASN A 405 19.63 50.03 -21.64
C ASN A 405 18.80 50.29 -22.90
N GLU A 406 18.89 51.50 -23.48
CA GLU A 406 18.24 51.88 -24.74
C GLU A 406 18.91 51.20 -25.95
N GLU A 407 20.24 51.02 -25.94
CA GLU A 407 20.98 50.21 -26.90
C GLU A 407 20.62 48.72 -26.81
N GLU A 408 20.57 48.14 -25.61
CA GLU A 408 20.17 46.74 -25.38
C GLU A 408 18.72 46.50 -25.82
N LEU A 409 17.79 47.42 -25.51
CA LEU A 409 16.41 47.37 -26.00
C LEU A 409 16.34 47.51 -27.53
N SER A 410 17.11 48.44 -28.12
CA SER A 410 17.21 48.61 -29.56
C SER A 410 17.83 47.38 -30.26
N GLN A 411 18.72 46.66 -29.59
CA GLN A 411 19.29 45.42 -30.09
C GLN A 411 18.29 44.26 -30.02
N ALA A 412 17.53 44.16 -28.92
CA ALA A 412 16.43 43.19 -28.79
C ALA A 412 15.30 43.45 -29.80
N MET A 413 14.94 44.71 -30.05
CA MET A 413 13.99 45.08 -31.10
C MET A 413 14.52 44.74 -32.49
N ARG A 414 15.78 45.08 -32.81
CA ARG A 414 16.39 44.72 -34.10
C ARG A 414 16.47 43.21 -34.33
N SER A 415 16.77 42.40 -33.30
CA SER A 415 16.79 40.94 -33.44
C SER A 415 15.39 40.35 -33.62
N ARG A 416 14.39 40.83 -32.86
CA ARG A 416 12.97 40.48 -33.06
C ARG A 416 12.49 40.85 -34.47
N ASP A 417 12.81 42.04 -34.95
CA ASP A 417 12.33 42.54 -36.24
C ASP A 417 13.06 41.87 -37.42
N ALA A 418 14.30 41.43 -37.23
CA ALA A 418 14.98 40.53 -38.16
C ALA A 418 14.32 39.14 -38.19
N ALA A 419 13.99 38.56 -37.04
CA ALA A 419 13.29 37.27 -36.97
C ALA A 419 11.86 37.33 -37.57
N LEU A 420 11.15 38.46 -37.41
CA LEU A 420 9.86 38.69 -38.05
C LEU A 420 9.99 38.80 -39.58
N LYS A 421 11.00 39.54 -40.08
CA LYS A 421 11.28 39.62 -41.53
C LYS A 421 11.65 38.26 -42.11
N GLU A 422 12.44 37.46 -41.39
CA GLU A 422 12.80 36.11 -41.83
C GLU A 422 11.59 35.17 -41.82
N SER A 423 10.73 35.25 -40.80
CA SER A 423 9.45 34.51 -40.77
C SER A 423 8.51 34.91 -41.92
N GLN A 424 8.45 36.21 -42.26
CA GLN A 424 7.70 36.70 -43.42
C GLN A 424 8.31 36.24 -44.75
N ARG A 425 9.65 36.21 -44.86
CA ARG A 425 10.37 35.70 -46.03
C ARG A 425 10.08 34.21 -46.25
N LEU A 426 10.26 33.39 -45.22
CA LEU A 426 9.96 31.96 -45.26
C LEU A 426 8.49 31.67 -45.57
N LYS A 427 7.55 32.51 -45.10
CA LYS A 427 6.13 32.42 -45.48
C LYS A 427 5.92 32.71 -46.98
N GLY A 428 6.55 33.75 -47.52
CA GLY A 428 6.52 34.05 -48.95
C GLY A 428 7.19 32.98 -49.82
N ASP A 429 8.30 32.40 -49.35
CA ASP A 429 8.99 31.29 -50.02
C ASP A 429 8.13 30.00 -50.03
N LEU A 430 7.38 29.74 -48.94
CA LEU A 430 6.39 28.65 -48.87
C LEU A 430 5.19 28.88 -49.79
N GLU A 431 4.61 30.08 -49.77
CA GLU A 431 3.52 30.46 -50.68
C GLU A 431 3.95 30.35 -52.14
N ALA A 432 5.15 30.82 -52.49
CA ALA A 432 5.72 30.68 -53.83
C ALA A 432 6.06 29.23 -54.23
N LEU A 433 6.26 28.33 -53.27
CA LEU A 433 6.48 26.90 -53.52
C LEU A 433 5.13 26.18 -53.73
N GLU A 434 4.14 26.45 -52.89
CA GLU A 434 2.76 25.94 -53.07
C GLU A 434 2.20 26.38 -54.44
N ASP A 435 2.43 27.63 -54.83
CA ASP A 435 2.03 28.21 -56.10
C ASP A 435 2.78 27.56 -57.30
N ARG A 436 4.01 27.04 -57.11
CA ARG A 436 4.76 26.27 -58.12
C ARG A 436 4.24 24.84 -58.25
N GLU A 437 3.98 24.15 -57.14
CA GLU A 437 3.44 22.79 -57.18
C GLU A 437 1.99 22.79 -57.70
N SER A 438 1.18 23.79 -57.34
CA SER A 438 -0.15 24.01 -57.94
C SER A 438 -0.08 24.18 -59.46
N LYS A 439 0.87 24.98 -59.97
CA LYS A 439 1.09 25.14 -61.42
C LYS A 439 1.61 23.87 -62.10
N LYS A 440 2.45 23.07 -61.44
CA LYS A 440 2.86 21.74 -61.94
C LYS A 440 1.66 20.77 -62.01
N VAL A 441 0.85 20.68 -60.95
CA VAL A 441 -0.36 19.84 -60.92
C VAL A 441 -1.34 20.26 -62.02
N GLY A 442 -1.57 21.57 -62.21
CA GLY A 442 -2.38 22.09 -63.30
C GLY A 442 -1.81 21.78 -64.69
N ASN A 443 -0.48 21.77 -64.85
CA ASN A 443 0.17 21.37 -66.09
C ASN A 443 0.04 19.85 -66.35
N PHE A 444 0.24 19.00 -65.36
CA PHE A 444 0.03 17.55 -65.51
C PHE A 444 -1.43 17.20 -65.78
N GLN A 445 -2.39 17.91 -65.15
CA GLN A 445 -3.81 17.77 -65.45
C GLN A 445 -4.14 18.19 -66.90
N ARG A 446 -3.50 19.24 -67.42
CA ARG A 446 -3.67 19.68 -68.82
C ARG A 446 -3.06 18.68 -69.80
N GLN A 447 -1.83 18.22 -69.56
CA GLN A 447 -1.18 17.18 -70.37
C GLN A 447 -1.98 15.87 -70.37
N LEU A 448 -2.61 15.50 -69.24
CA LEU A 448 -3.51 14.35 -69.17
C LEU A 448 -4.84 14.57 -69.92
N ALA A 449 -5.31 15.82 -70.06
CA ALA A 449 -6.46 16.16 -70.88
C ALA A 449 -6.11 16.16 -72.38
N GLU A 450 -4.98 16.77 -72.76
CA GLU A 450 -4.42 16.78 -74.11
C GLU A 450 -4.17 15.33 -74.60
N ALA A 451 -3.51 14.50 -73.80
CA ALA A 451 -3.30 13.09 -74.11
C ALA A 451 -4.61 12.27 -74.19
N LYS A 452 -5.68 12.66 -73.47
CA LYS A 452 -7.01 12.04 -73.62
C LYS A 452 -7.68 12.49 -74.92
N GLU A 453 -7.57 13.76 -75.29
CA GLU A 453 -8.09 14.29 -76.55
C GLU A 453 -7.38 13.63 -77.74
N ASP A 454 -6.06 13.45 -77.67
CA ASP A 454 -5.28 12.76 -78.70
C ASP A 454 -5.58 11.26 -78.77
N ASN A 455 -5.81 10.59 -77.63
CA ASN A 455 -6.36 9.23 -77.64
C ASN A 455 -7.74 9.18 -78.32
N CYS A 456 -8.63 10.15 -78.07
CA CYS A 456 -9.90 10.23 -78.80
C CYS A 456 -9.72 10.48 -80.31
N LYS A 457 -8.75 11.31 -80.72
CA LYS A 457 -8.39 11.47 -82.16
C LYS A 457 -7.88 10.17 -82.75
N VAL A 458 -7.05 9.41 -82.03
CA VAL A 458 -6.57 8.08 -82.44
C VAL A 458 -7.73 7.09 -82.56
N THR A 459 -8.67 7.06 -81.61
CA THR A 459 -9.90 6.24 -81.72
C THR A 459 -10.71 6.61 -82.97
N ILE A 460 -10.96 7.90 -83.21
CA ILE A 460 -11.68 8.39 -84.40
C ILE A 460 -10.92 8.04 -85.69
N MET A 461 -9.57 8.11 -85.69
CA MET A 461 -8.77 7.66 -86.83
C MET A 461 -8.86 6.15 -87.06
N LEU A 462 -8.83 5.33 -85.99
CA LEU A 462 -9.01 3.89 -86.08
C LEU A 462 -10.41 3.51 -86.58
N GLU A 463 -11.46 4.16 -86.09
CA GLU A 463 -12.84 4.01 -86.59
C GLU A 463 -12.95 4.36 -88.08
N ASN A 464 -12.33 5.47 -88.51
CA ASN A 464 -12.29 5.85 -89.93
C ASN A 464 -11.47 4.86 -90.78
N VAL A 465 -10.36 4.33 -90.28
CA VAL A 465 -9.56 3.29 -90.96
C VAL A 465 -10.34 1.98 -91.07
N LEU A 466 -11.05 1.56 -90.01
CA LEU A 466 -11.91 0.37 -90.03
C LEU A 466 -13.11 0.55 -90.97
N ALA A 467 -13.75 1.72 -90.98
CA ALA A 467 -14.81 2.05 -91.93
C ALA A 467 -14.30 2.12 -93.38
N SER A 468 -13.06 2.58 -93.58
CA SER A 468 -12.38 2.54 -94.89
C SER A 468 -12.05 1.11 -95.31
N HIS A 469 -11.56 0.26 -94.40
CA HIS A 469 -11.30 -1.15 -94.65
C HIS A 469 -12.58 -1.90 -95.02
N SER A 470 -13.68 -1.67 -94.29
CA SER A 470 -14.99 -2.25 -94.59
C SER A 470 -15.51 -1.83 -95.97
N LYS A 471 -15.37 -0.55 -96.34
CA LYS A 471 -15.69 -0.06 -97.70
C LYS A 471 -14.79 -0.67 -98.78
N MET A 472 -13.50 -0.82 -98.51
CA MET A 472 -12.53 -1.42 -99.43
C MET A 472 -12.78 -2.91 -99.63
N GLN A 473 -13.11 -3.64 -98.57
CA GLN A 473 -13.50 -5.04 -98.63
C GLN A 473 -14.81 -5.23 -99.43
N GLY A 474 -15.85 -4.43 -99.15
CA GLY A 474 -17.09 -4.43 -99.95
C GLY A 474 -16.93 -3.94 -101.40
N ALA A 475 -15.80 -3.31 -101.75
CA ALA A 475 -15.41 -3.02 -103.13
C ALA A 475 -14.64 -4.20 -103.76
N LEU A 476 -13.74 -4.83 -103.01
CA LEU A 476 -13.00 -6.03 -103.41
C LEU A 476 -13.96 -7.19 -103.72
N GLU A 477 -14.93 -7.45 -102.85
CA GLU A 477 -15.99 -8.46 -103.04
C GLU A 477 -16.79 -8.20 -104.33
N LYS A 478 -17.11 -6.94 -104.65
CA LYS A 478 -17.79 -6.59 -105.92
C LYS A 478 -16.92 -6.80 -107.14
N VAL A 479 -15.62 -6.48 -107.06
CA VAL A 479 -14.65 -6.77 -108.14
C VAL A 479 -14.51 -8.27 -108.33
N GLN A 480 -14.45 -9.05 -107.25
CA GLN A 480 -14.34 -10.51 -107.30
C GLN A 480 -15.61 -11.17 -107.89
N ILE A 481 -16.80 -10.64 -107.57
CA ILE A 481 -18.06 -11.08 -108.18
C ILE A 481 -18.11 -10.75 -109.69
N GLU A 482 -17.74 -9.53 -110.10
CA GLU A 482 -17.75 -9.18 -111.53
C GLU A 482 -16.65 -9.93 -112.30
N LEU A 483 -15.48 -10.19 -111.71
CA LEU A 483 -14.46 -11.08 -112.31
C LEU A 483 -15.01 -12.49 -112.52
N GLY A 484 -15.63 -13.11 -111.53
CA GLY A 484 -16.30 -14.41 -111.69
C GLY A 484 -17.42 -14.39 -112.76
N ARG A 485 -18.10 -13.25 -112.91
CA ARG A 485 -19.09 -13.02 -113.99
C ARG A 485 -18.42 -12.93 -115.36
N ARG A 486 -17.25 -12.27 -115.48
CA ARG A 486 -16.45 -12.21 -116.71
C ARG A 486 -15.80 -13.53 -117.06
N ASP A 487 -15.32 -14.31 -116.10
CA ASP A 487 -14.79 -15.65 -116.37
C ASP A 487 -15.90 -16.58 -116.87
N SER A 488 -17.12 -16.44 -116.34
CA SER A 488 -18.31 -17.14 -116.85
C SER A 488 -18.68 -16.70 -118.28
N GLU A 489 -18.61 -15.40 -118.58
CA GLU A 489 -18.82 -14.83 -119.92
C GLU A 489 -17.75 -15.31 -120.92
N ILE A 490 -16.47 -15.30 -120.51
CA ILE A 490 -15.33 -15.81 -121.28
C ILE A 490 -15.45 -17.33 -121.51
N ALA A 491 -15.92 -18.10 -120.53
CA ALA A 491 -16.21 -19.52 -120.71
C ALA A 491 -17.35 -19.75 -121.72
N GLY A 492 -18.40 -18.92 -121.67
CA GLY A 492 -19.46 -18.88 -122.67
C GLY A 492 -18.93 -18.60 -124.09
N LEU A 493 -18.16 -17.52 -124.25
CA LEU A 493 -17.55 -17.12 -125.52
C LEU A 493 -16.53 -18.15 -126.04
N LYS A 494 -15.77 -18.82 -125.16
CA LYS A 494 -14.90 -19.96 -125.54
C LYS A 494 -15.71 -21.15 -126.07
N LYS A 495 -16.84 -21.46 -125.44
CA LYS A 495 -17.76 -22.54 -125.88
C LYS A 495 -18.44 -22.19 -127.20
N GLU A 496 -18.89 -20.95 -127.37
CA GLU A 496 -19.46 -20.45 -128.63
C GLU A 496 -18.41 -20.44 -129.75
N ARG A 497 -17.18 -19.98 -129.47
CA ARG A 497 -16.06 -20.06 -130.41
C ARG A 497 -15.79 -21.51 -130.83
N ALA A 498 -15.80 -22.47 -129.91
CA ALA A 498 -15.60 -23.88 -130.25
C ALA A 498 -16.73 -24.44 -131.15
N LEU A 499 -17.99 -24.08 -130.88
CA LEU A 499 -19.13 -24.45 -131.73
C LEU A 499 -19.05 -23.81 -133.12
N ASN A 500 -18.64 -22.54 -133.20
CA ASN A 500 -18.42 -21.85 -134.47
C ASN A 500 -17.21 -22.41 -135.23
N GLN A 501 -16.13 -22.80 -134.54
CA GLN A 501 -14.97 -23.49 -135.15
C GLN A 501 -15.40 -24.84 -135.75
N GLN A 502 -16.22 -25.62 -135.03
CA GLN A 502 -16.77 -26.88 -135.54
C GLN A 502 -17.74 -26.67 -136.73
N ARG A 503 -18.47 -25.55 -136.75
CA ARG A 503 -19.35 -25.17 -137.87
C ARG A 503 -18.56 -24.71 -139.10
N VAL A 504 -17.47 -24.00 -138.90
CA VAL A 504 -16.49 -23.65 -139.95
C VAL A 504 -15.87 -24.93 -140.52
N GLN A 505 -15.40 -25.86 -139.69
CA GLN A 505 -14.85 -27.15 -140.13
C GLN A 505 -15.83 -28.00 -140.97
N LYS A 506 -17.14 -27.89 -140.73
CA LYS A 506 -18.15 -28.53 -141.61
C LYS A 506 -18.26 -27.85 -142.97
N LEU A 507 -18.26 -26.52 -143.00
CA LEU A 507 -18.32 -25.74 -144.24
C LEU A 507 -17.02 -25.87 -145.05
N GLU A 508 -15.86 -25.99 -144.37
CA GLU A 508 -14.56 -26.32 -144.97
C GLU A 508 -14.63 -27.72 -145.61
N ALA A 509 -15.09 -28.74 -144.89
CA ALA A 509 -15.25 -30.10 -145.44
C ALA A 509 -16.28 -30.18 -146.59
N GLU A 510 -17.31 -29.33 -146.60
CA GLU A 510 -18.24 -29.19 -147.73
C GLU A 510 -17.55 -28.51 -148.94
N VAL A 511 -16.68 -27.51 -148.73
CA VAL A 511 -15.85 -26.90 -149.79
C VAL A 511 -14.81 -27.88 -150.34
N ASP A 512 -14.12 -28.63 -149.48
CA ASP A 512 -13.20 -29.70 -149.85
C ASP A 512 -13.90 -30.77 -150.70
N GLN A 513 -15.16 -31.12 -150.37
CA GLN A 513 -15.97 -32.05 -151.16
C GLN A 513 -16.28 -31.54 -152.58
N TRP A 514 -16.36 -30.22 -152.79
CA TRP A 514 -16.49 -29.63 -154.13
C TRP A 514 -15.15 -29.50 -154.85
N GLN A 515 -14.05 -29.19 -154.15
CA GLN A 515 -12.70 -29.20 -154.74
C GLN A 515 -12.23 -30.60 -155.13
N ALA A 516 -12.59 -31.63 -154.37
CA ALA A 516 -12.33 -33.03 -154.71
C ALA A 516 -13.01 -33.45 -156.03
N ARG A 517 -14.18 -32.88 -156.37
CA ARG A 517 -14.83 -33.10 -157.68
C ARG A 517 -14.12 -32.40 -158.85
N MET A 518 -13.30 -31.39 -158.55
CA MET A 518 -12.49 -30.67 -159.55
C MET A 518 -11.20 -31.43 -159.84
N LEU A 519 -10.50 -31.90 -158.79
CA LEU A 519 -9.22 -32.60 -158.90
C LEU A 519 -9.31 -34.00 -159.54
N VAL A 520 -10.49 -34.63 -159.57
CA VAL A 520 -10.76 -35.86 -160.34
C VAL A 520 -10.58 -35.66 -161.87
N VAL A 521 -10.56 -34.41 -162.36
CA VAL A 521 -10.24 -34.09 -163.77
C VAL A 521 -8.73 -34.08 -164.02
N ASP A 522 -7.92 -33.58 -163.08
CA ASP A 522 -6.46 -33.50 -163.23
C ASP A 522 -5.74 -34.82 -162.89
N ALA A 523 -6.31 -35.63 -161.99
CA ALA A 523 -5.72 -36.89 -161.51
C ALA A 523 -5.72 -38.05 -162.55
N GLN A 524 -5.94 -37.77 -163.84
CA GLN A 524 -5.55 -38.70 -164.91
C GLN A 524 -4.05 -38.55 -165.28
N HIS A 525 -3.39 -37.47 -164.85
CA HIS A 525 -1.99 -37.18 -165.18
C HIS A 525 -0.98 -37.89 -164.25
N ASN A 526 -0.98 -39.22 -164.33
CA ASN A 526 -0.13 -40.18 -163.61
C ASN A 526 1.37 -39.80 -163.64
N SER A 527 1.81 -39.00 -162.68
CA SER A 527 3.19 -38.52 -162.51
C SER A 527 3.57 -38.30 -161.04
N GLU A 528 2.69 -38.71 -160.12
CA GLU A 528 2.95 -38.78 -158.68
C GLU A 528 4.08 -39.78 -158.36
N MET A 529 4.76 -39.53 -157.23
CA MET A 529 5.36 -40.49 -156.27
C MET A 529 6.67 -39.97 -155.67
N GLU A 530 7.56 -39.33 -156.44
CA GLU A 530 8.90 -38.98 -155.97
C GLU A 530 8.97 -37.81 -154.94
N PRO A 531 8.21 -36.70 -155.08
CA PRO A 531 8.29 -35.58 -154.13
C PRO A 531 7.80 -35.92 -152.71
N LEU A 532 6.82 -36.84 -152.62
CA LEU A 532 6.10 -37.17 -151.38
C LEU A 532 7.01 -37.79 -150.32
N GLN A 533 8.00 -38.58 -150.74
CA GLN A 533 8.94 -39.24 -149.83
C GLN A 533 9.76 -38.24 -149.00
N LYS A 534 10.19 -37.12 -149.60
CA LYS A 534 11.03 -36.11 -148.93
C LYS A 534 10.25 -35.25 -147.92
N ALA A 535 8.96 -34.98 -148.18
CA ALA A 535 8.11 -34.26 -147.24
C ALA A 535 7.83 -35.07 -145.96
N LEU A 536 7.66 -36.39 -146.10
CA LEU A 536 7.36 -37.30 -145.00
C LEU A 536 8.48 -37.35 -143.93
N ASP A 537 9.74 -37.34 -144.35
CA ASP A 537 10.87 -37.45 -143.43
C ASP A 537 11.14 -36.14 -142.65
N VAL A 538 10.86 -34.97 -143.24
CA VAL A 538 10.87 -33.69 -142.50
C VAL A 538 9.77 -33.68 -141.43
N ALA A 539 8.55 -34.07 -141.79
CA ALA A 539 7.43 -34.15 -140.87
C ALA A 539 7.67 -35.13 -139.70
N ARG A 540 8.44 -36.21 -139.91
CA ARG A 540 8.84 -37.15 -138.84
C ARG A 540 9.82 -36.53 -137.85
N GLU A 541 10.75 -35.71 -138.32
CA GLU A 541 11.77 -35.08 -137.48
C GLU A 541 11.20 -33.91 -136.67
N ASP A 542 10.31 -33.11 -137.25
CA ASP A 542 9.64 -32.04 -136.50
C ASP A 542 8.65 -32.59 -135.45
N ASN A 543 8.00 -33.74 -135.72
CA ASN A 543 7.24 -34.46 -134.69
C ASN A 543 8.11 -34.96 -133.52
N ARG A 544 9.37 -35.37 -133.76
CA ARG A 544 10.31 -35.70 -132.66
C ARG A 544 10.63 -34.48 -131.81
N LYS A 545 10.92 -33.34 -132.43
CA LYS A 545 11.19 -32.08 -131.71
C LYS A 545 9.98 -31.62 -130.89
N LEU A 546 8.77 -31.73 -131.46
CA LEU A 546 7.54 -31.40 -130.77
C LEU A 546 7.31 -32.30 -129.55
N ALA A 547 7.53 -33.62 -129.68
CA ALA A 547 7.43 -34.56 -128.58
C ALA A 547 8.44 -34.26 -127.45
N LEU A 548 9.71 -33.99 -127.79
CA LEU A 548 10.73 -33.59 -126.81
C LEU A 548 10.40 -32.27 -126.11
N SER A 549 9.90 -31.28 -126.86
CA SER A 549 9.47 -30.00 -126.29
C SER A 549 8.23 -30.14 -125.38
N LEU A 550 7.30 -31.04 -125.72
CA LEU A 550 6.15 -31.38 -124.88
C LEU A 550 6.61 -32.08 -123.58
N GLU A 551 7.52 -33.04 -123.69
CA GLU A 551 8.05 -33.78 -122.53
C GLU A 551 8.84 -32.87 -121.58
N GLN A 552 9.67 -31.96 -122.11
CA GLN A 552 10.32 -30.91 -121.30
C GLN A 552 9.30 -29.97 -120.62
N SER A 553 8.21 -29.63 -121.31
CA SER A 553 7.11 -28.84 -120.74
C SER A 553 6.37 -29.59 -119.62
N LEU A 554 6.16 -30.90 -119.77
CA LEU A 554 5.56 -31.75 -118.74
C LEU A 554 6.48 -31.95 -117.54
N GLN A 555 7.79 -32.16 -117.76
CA GLN A 555 8.79 -32.26 -116.68
C GLN A 555 8.89 -30.97 -115.87
N THR A 556 8.91 -29.80 -116.53
CA THR A 556 8.90 -28.50 -115.84
C THR A 556 7.58 -28.24 -115.12
N ASN A 557 6.43 -28.61 -115.70
CA ASN A 557 5.13 -28.50 -115.03
C ASN A 557 5.04 -29.39 -113.78
N ASN A 558 5.49 -30.65 -113.86
CA ASN A 558 5.57 -31.54 -112.69
C ASN A 558 6.50 -30.98 -111.61
N HIS A 559 7.64 -30.41 -111.98
CA HIS A 559 8.56 -29.78 -111.03
C HIS A 559 7.97 -28.52 -110.36
N LEU A 560 7.13 -27.76 -111.09
CA LEU A 560 6.37 -26.64 -110.52
C LEU A 560 5.23 -27.14 -109.60
N GLN A 561 4.56 -28.24 -109.94
CA GLN A 561 3.54 -28.85 -109.09
C GLN A 561 4.14 -29.31 -107.75
N THR A 562 5.22 -30.09 -107.76
CA THR A 562 5.88 -30.52 -106.50
C THR A 562 6.37 -29.35 -105.66
N LYS A 563 6.75 -28.22 -106.29
CA LYS A 563 7.07 -26.97 -105.58
C LYS A 563 5.83 -26.29 -104.99
N LEU A 564 4.71 -26.30 -105.69
CA LEU A 564 3.42 -25.79 -105.20
C LEU A 564 2.95 -26.62 -104.00
N ASP A 565 2.95 -27.95 -104.13
CA ASP A 565 2.59 -28.90 -103.07
C ASP A 565 3.41 -28.65 -101.80
N HIS A 566 4.73 -28.51 -101.94
CA HIS A 566 5.65 -28.25 -100.82
C HIS A 566 5.51 -26.84 -100.21
N ILE A 567 5.07 -25.84 -100.98
CA ILE A 567 4.74 -24.51 -100.46
C ILE A 567 3.39 -24.56 -99.72
N GLN A 568 2.42 -25.34 -100.21
CA GLN A 568 1.13 -25.52 -99.57
C GLN A 568 1.26 -26.29 -98.25
N GLU A 569 2.01 -27.40 -98.22
CA GLU A 569 2.34 -28.14 -96.98
C GLU A 569 3.01 -27.22 -95.95
N LYS A 570 3.91 -26.33 -96.37
CA LYS A 570 4.52 -25.32 -95.48
C LYS A 570 3.53 -24.27 -94.99
N LEU A 571 2.59 -23.85 -95.82
CA LEU A 571 1.54 -22.90 -95.41
C LEU A 571 0.60 -23.54 -94.38
N GLU A 572 0.20 -24.79 -94.59
CA GLU A 572 -0.65 -25.56 -93.68
C GLU A 572 0.06 -25.84 -92.33
N ASN A 573 1.35 -26.19 -92.35
CA ASN A 573 2.14 -26.32 -91.12
C ASN A 573 2.31 -24.98 -90.37
N ASN A 574 2.63 -23.89 -91.08
CA ASN A 574 2.75 -22.56 -90.46
C ASN A 574 1.42 -22.08 -89.84
N GLU A 575 0.28 -22.40 -90.46
CA GLU A 575 -1.05 -22.08 -89.94
C GLU A 575 -1.39 -22.94 -88.70
N LEU A 576 -0.99 -24.22 -88.69
CA LEU A 576 -1.10 -25.08 -87.50
C LEU A 576 -0.20 -24.58 -86.35
N GLU A 577 1.03 -24.16 -86.63
CA GLU A 577 1.89 -23.50 -85.64
C GLU A 577 1.27 -22.22 -85.10
N ARG A 578 0.66 -21.39 -85.96
CA ARG A 578 -0.06 -20.16 -85.56
C ARG A 578 -1.22 -20.47 -84.61
N GLN A 579 -2.00 -21.51 -84.89
CA GLN A 579 -3.12 -21.95 -84.04
C GLN A 579 -2.63 -22.55 -82.69
N ASN A 580 -1.54 -23.31 -82.71
CA ASN A 580 -0.90 -23.82 -81.48
C ASN A 580 -0.34 -22.69 -80.61
N LEU A 581 0.24 -21.64 -81.22
CA LEU A 581 0.71 -20.46 -80.51
C LEU A 581 -0.45 -19.62 -79.94
N GLU A 582 -1.57 -19.47 -80.66
CA GLU A 582 -2.72 -18.72 -80.15
C GLU A 582 -3.39 -19.44 -78.98
N THR A 583 -3.67 -20.75 -79.11
CA THR A 583 -4.21 -21.56 -78.01
C THR A 583 -3.24 -21.71 -76.83
N PHE A 584 -1.94 -21.48 -77.02
CA PHE A 584 -0.98 -21.34 -75.93
C PHE A 584 -1.11 -19.98 -75.23
N LYS A 585 -1.20 -18.86 -75.98
CA LYS A 585 -1.45 -17.54 -75.38
C LYS A 585 -2.75 -17.52 -74.58
N GLU A 586 -3.84 -18.05 -75.13
CA GLU A 586 -5.16 -18.12 -74.48
C GLU A 586 -5.06 -18.81 -73.11
N ARG A 587 -4.38 -19.97 -73.06
CA ARG A 587 -4.08 -20.67 -71.80
C ARG A 587 -3.24 -19.84 -70.85
N MET A 588 -2.12 -19.27 -71.30
CA MET A 588 -1.29 -18.39 -70.45
C MET A 588 -2.06 -17.19 -69.91
N THR A 589 -2.98 -16.61 -70.69
CA THR A 589 -3.83 -15.50 -70.21
C THR A 589 -4.86 -15.97 -69.17
N GLU A 590 -5.54 -17.10 -69.38
CA GLU A 590 -6.51 -17.61 -68.41
C GLU A 590 -5.83 -18.14 -67.13
N GLU A 591 -4.64 -18.75 -67.24
CA GLU A 591 -3.79 -19.11 -66.10
C GLU A 591 -3.41 -17.87 -65.28
N SER A 592 -2.90 -16.81 -65.92
CA SER A 592 -2.56 -15.54 -65.23
C SER A 592 -3.78 -14.84 -64.60
N LYS A 593 -4.96 -15.02 -65.20
CA LYS A 593 -6.24 -14.51 -64.68
C LYS A 593 -6.70 -15.32 -63.47
N MET A 594 -6.63 -16.65 -63.52
CA MET A 594 -6.93 -17.52 -62.37
C MET A 594 -5.96 -17.27 -61.21
N GLU A 595 -4.67 -17.03 -61.46
CA GLU A 595 -3.72 -16.63 -60.43
C GLU A 595 -4.09 -15.27 -59.80
N ALA A 596 -4.47 -14.29 -60.61
CA ALA A 596 -4.93 -12.99 -60.13
C ALA A 596 -6.23 -13.08 -59.30
N GLU A 597 -7.18 -13.92 -59.72
CA GLU A 597 -8.43 -14.21 -59.00
C GLU A 597 -8.14 -14.90 -57.66
N MET A 598 -7.31 -15.96 -57.64
CA MET A 598 -6.88 -16.64 -56.41
C MET A 598 -6.12 -15.71 -55.45
N HIS A 599 -5.31 -14.78 -55.96
CA HIS A 599 -4.66 -13.76 -55.14
C HIS A 599 -5.65 -12.74 -54.58
N ALA A 600 -6.66 -12.32 -55.36
CA ALA A 600 -7.72 -11.43 -54.89
C ALA A 600 -8.57 -12.09 -53.79
N GLU A 601 -8.98 -13.35 -53.97
CA GLU A 601 -9.70 -14.13 -52.95
C GLU A 601 -8.87 -14.27 -51.66
N ARG A 602 -7.58 -14.57 -51.76
CA ARG A 602 -6.68 -14.66 -50.59
C ARG A 602 -6.57 -13.33 -49.85
N ILE A 603 -6.51 -12.21 -50.57
CA ILE A 603 -6.51 -10.86 -49.97
C ILE A 603 -7.85 -10.57 -49.30
N GLU A 604 -8.98 -10.97 -49.88
CA GLU A 604 -10.30 -10.77 -49.26
C GLU A 604 -10.51 -11.66 -48.03
N ALA A 605 -10.05 -12.91 -48.06
CA ALA A 605 -10.05 -13.82 -46.91
C ALA A 605 -9.23 -13.24 -45.74
N LEU A 606 -8.03 -12.70 -46.01
CA LEU A 606 -7.21 -12.01 -45.00
C LEU A 606 -7.89 -10.74 -44.47
N ARG A 607 -8.54 -9.94 -45.33
CA ARG A 607 -9.33 -8.78 -44.89
C ARG A 607 -10.49 -9.17 -43.97
N LYS A 608 -11.20 -10.26 -44.30
CA LYS A 608 -12.27 -10.83 -43.46
C LYS A 608 -11.73 -11.33 -42.12
N GLN A 609 -10.58 -12.01 -42.10
CA GLN A 609 -9.90 -12.45 -40.89
C GLN A 609 -9.49 -11.27 -39.99
N PHE A 610 -8.78 -10.26 -40.53
CA PHE A 610 -8.40 -9.10 -39.73
C PHE A 610 -9.61 -8.33 -39.18
N GLN A 611 -10.74 -8.30 -39.90
CA GLN A 611 -11.97 -7.69 -39.39
C GLN A 611 -12.60 -8.51 -38.26
N THR A 612 -12.66 -9.85 -38.36
CA THR A 612 -13.20 -10.70 -37.27
C THR A 612 -12.29 -10.71 -36.05
N GLU A 613 -10.96 -10.72 -36.22
CA GLU A 613 -9.97 -10.57 -35.14
C GLU A 613 -10.10 -9.20 -34.45
N ARG A 614 -10.21 -8.10 -35.22
CA ARG A 614 -10.41 -6.75 -34.69
C ARG A 614 -11.72 -6.65 -33.89
N GLU A 615 -12.79 -7.27 -34.36
CA GLU A 615 -14.05 -7.32 -33.63
C GLU A 615 -14.01 -8.22 -32.40
N ALA A 616 -13.30 -9.36 -32.46
CA ALA A 616 -13.10 -10.24 -31.31
C ALA A 616 -12.28 -9.53 -30.22
N ALA A 617 -11.19 -8.86 -30.59
CA ALA A 617 -10.39 -8.04 -29.69
C ALA A 617 -11.19 -6.88 -29.09
N LYS A 618 -12.00 -6.17 -29.90
CA LYS A 618 -12.92 -5.13 -29.38
C LYS A 618 -13.95 -5.71 -28.40
N LYS A 619 -14.49 -6.90 -28.67
CA LYS A 619 -15.43 -7.60 -27.78
C LYS A 619 -14.73 -8.12 -26.51
N ALA A 620 -13.45 -8.51 -26.56
CA ALA A 620 -12.65 -8.91 -25.40
C ALA A 620 -12.34 -7.71 -24.49
N ALA A 621 -11.71 -6.66 -25.03
CA ALA A 621 -11.41 -5.44 -24.29
C ALA A 621 -12.67 -4.79 -23.69
N GLN A 622 -13.83 -4.91 -24.35
CA GLN A 622 -15.10 -4.44 -23.80
C GLN A 622 -15.59 -5.26 -22.59
N ARG A 623 -15.34 -6.58 -22.54
CA ARG A 623 -15.64 -7.43 -21.38
C ARG A 623 -14.69 -7.11 -20.22
N GLU A 624 -13.39 -7.05 -20.50
CA GLU A 624 -12.36 -6.68 -19.52
C GLU A 624 -12.69 -5.31 -18.89
N MET A 625 -13.05 -4.32 -19.70
CA MET A 625 -13.52 -3.01 -19.23
C MET A 625 -14.75 -3.09 -18.31
N THR A 626 -15.71 -4.00 -18.55
CA THR A 626 -16.86 -4.19 -17.65
C THR A 626 -16.51 -4.99 -16.40
N GLU A 627 -15.54 -5.89 -16.45
CA GLU A 627 -15.08 -6.68 -15.30
C GLU A 627 -14.21 -5.83 -14.36
N LEU A 628 -13.32 -5.01 -14.91
CA LEU A 628 -12.57 -4.00 -14.16
C LEU A 628 -13.49 -2.95 -13.51
N LYS A 629 -14.60 -2.57 -14.18
CA LYS A 629 -15.63 -1.72 -13.56
C LYS A 629 -16.30 -2.41 -12.37
N LYS A 630 -16.78 -3.66 -12.53
CA LYS A 630 -17.35 -4.43 -11.41
C LYS A 630 -16.36 -4.59 -10.25
N ALA A 631 -15.10 -4.91 -10.53
CA ALA A 631 -14.05 -5.04 -9.52
C ALA A 631 -13.78 -3.72 -8.79
N LEU A 632 -13.82 -2.59 -9.51
CA LEU A 632 -13.71 -1.24 -8.92
C LEU A 632 -14.94 -0.91 -8.05
N ASP A 633 -16.15 -1.20 -8.51
CA ASP A 633 -17.39 -0.98 -7.76
C ASP A 633 -17.46 -1.85 -6.50
N GLU A 634 -17.03 -3.11 -6.58
CA GLU A 634 -16.85 -4.00 -5.41
C GLU A 634 -15.75 -3.48 -4.46
N ALA A 635 -14.61 -3.02 -4.97
CA ALA A 635 -13.55 -2.43 -4.14
C ALA A 635 -14.03 -1.15 -3.45
N ASN A 636 -14.81 -0.32 -4.12
CA ASN A 636 -15.47 0.86 -3.54
C ASN A 636 -16.47 0.46 -2.44
N PHE A 637 -17.32 -0.55 -2.68
CA PHE A 637 -18.24 -1.07 -1.67
C PHE A 637 -17.50 -1.59 -0.43
N ARG A 638 -16.49 -2.45 -0.63
CA ARG A 638 -15.65 -2.98 0.45
C ARG A 638 -14.92 -1.86 1.20
N SER A 639 -14.46 -0.82 0.52
CA SER A 639 -13.84 0.37 1.13
C SER A 639 -14.82 1.15 2.02
N VAL A 640 -16.05 1.35 1.56
CA VAL A 640 -17.13 1.97 2.36
C VAL A 640 -17.47 1.11 3.59
N GLU A 641 -17.52 -0.22 3.44
CA GLU A 641 -17.77 -1.15 4.55
C GLU A 641 -16.63 -1.20 5.57
N VAL A 642 -15.37 -1.20 5.12
CA VAL A 642 -14.18 -1.07 5.97
C VAL A 642 -14.15 0.28 6.70
N THR A 643 -14.65 1.35 6.06
CA THR A 643 -14.80 2.67 6.70
C THR A 643 -15.91 2.66 7.76
N ARG A 644 -17.04 1.99 7.48
CA ARG A 644 -18.17 1.84 8.42
C ARG A 644 -17.77 1.03 9.65
N THR A 645 -17.13 -0.13 9.46
CA THR A 645 -16.64 -0.99 10.54
C THR A 645 -15.52 -0.33 11.34
N ASN A 646 -14.62 0.46 10.71
CA ASN A 646 -13.68 1.31 11.45
C ASN A 646 -14.38 2.34 12.35
N ARG A 647 -15.47 2.95 11.88
CA ARG A 647 -16.25 3.90 12.69
C ARG A 647 -16.92 3.20 13.88
N GLU A 648 -17.51 2.02 13.67
CA GLU A 648 -18.09 1.19 14.74
C GLU A 648 -17.03 0.75 15.77
N LEU A 649 -15.85 0.33 15.32
CA LEU A 649 -14.73 -0.04 16.21
C LEU A 649 -14.20 1.15 17.00
N ARG A 650 -14.10 2.34 16.39
CA ARG A 650 -13.75 3.59 17.09
C ARG A 650 -14.80 3.97 18.14
N GLN A 651 -16.08 3.80 17.84
CA GLN A 651 -17.15 4.02 18.83
C GLN A 651 -17.03 3.05 20.01
N LYS A 652 -16.90 1.75 19.75
CA LYS A 652 -16.67 0.71 20.78
C LYS A 652 -15.41 0.98 21.62
N LEU A 653 -14.33 1.49 21.01
CA LEU A 653 -13.14 1.95 21.74
C LEU A 653 -13.47 3.08 22.72
N THR A 654 -14.15 4.14 22.27
CA THR A 654 -14.52 5.25 23.19
C THR A 654 -15.53 4.84 24.27
N GLU A 655 -16.32 3.79 24.05
CA GLU A 655 -17.20 3.19 25.06
C GLU A 655 -16.39 2.39 26.09
N LEU A 656 -15.45 1.55 25.65
CA LEU A 656 -14.53 0.83 26.52
C LEU A 656 -13.63 1.78 27.32
N GLU A 657 -13.15 2.87 26.74
CA GLU A 657 -12.41 3.93 27.45
C GLU A 657 -13.27 4.59 28.54
N LYS A 658 -14.55 4.87 28.29
CA LYS A 658 -15.48 5.38 29.33
C LYS A 658 -15.66 4.35 30.45
N VAL A 659 -15.84 3.07 30.11
CA VAL A 659 -15.97 1.98 31.10
C VAL A 659 -14.70 1.85 31.94
N VAL A 660 -13.51 1.83 31.30
CA VAL A 660 -12.20 1.77 31.97
C VAL A 660 -11.97 2.98 32.88
N ASN A 661 -12.30 4.20 32.43
CA ASN A 661 -12.21 5.38 33.28
C ASN A 661 -13.19 5.31 34.46
N SER A 662 -14.42 4.83 34.26
CA SER A 662 -15.38 4.62 35.36
C SER A 662 -14.90 3.56 36.37
N SER A 663 -14.23 2.50 35.92
CA SER A 663 -13.68 1.47 36.80
C SER A 663 -12.44 1.98 37.55
N LYS A 664 -11.61 2.81 36.91
CA LYS A 664 -10.45 3.49 37.52
C LYS A 664 -10.85 4.42 38.66
N GLU A 665 -11.94 5.19 38.52
CA GLU A 665 -12.48 6.00 39.62
C GLU A 665 -13.14 5.14 40.72
N LYS A 666 -13.85 4.05 40.37
CA LYS A 666 -14.34 3.08 41.37
C LYS A 666 -13.19 2.46 42.17
N ILE A 667 -12.10 2.06 41.52
CA ILE A 667 -10.89 1.51 42.16
C ILE A 667 -10.19 2.55 43.03
N LYS A 668 -10.10 3.83 42.61
CA LYS A 668 -9.61 4.92 43.47
C LYS A 668 -10.46 5.06 44.74
N ASN A 669 -11.79 5.08 44.60
CA ASN A 669 -12.71 5.22 45.73
C ASN A 669 -12.62 4.02 46.69
N GLN A 670 -12.58 2.79 46.16
CA GLN A 670 -12.35 1.58 46.95
C GLN A 670 -10.98 1.61 47.64
N LYS A 671 -9.91 2.05 46.96
CA LYS A 671 -8.57 2.20 47.56
C LYS A 671 -8.54 3.26 48.66
N ALA A 672 -9.31 4.34 48.53
CA ALA A 672 -9.48 5.34 49.58
C ALA A 672 -10.25 4.78 50.79
N GLN A 673 -11.35 4.05 50.56
CA GLN A 673 -12.10 3.34 51.60
C GLN A 673 -11.25 2.29 52.33
N ILE A 674 -10.47 1.48 51.60
CA ILE A 674 -9.53 0.51 52.17
C ILE A 674 -8.45 1.23 53.01
N LYS A 675 -7.89 2.35 52.52
CA LYS A 675 -6.92 3.15 53.29
C LYS A 675 -7.53 3.70 54.58
N LEU A 676 -8.80 4.15 54.55
CA LEU A 676 -9.55 4.58 55.72
C LEU A 676 -9.76 3.42 56.70
N HIS A 677 -10.28 2.27 56.23
CA HIS A 677 -10.47 1.08 57.06
C HIS A 677 -9.18 0.56 57.69
N LEU A 678 -8.05 0.59 56.97
CA LEU A 678 -6.74 0.23 57.50
C LEU A 678 -6.28 1.23 58.58
N SER A 679 -6.52 2.53 58.40
CA SER A 679 -6.24 3.55 59.43
C SER A 679 -7.10 3.33 60.67
N THR A 680 -8.41 3.08 60.52
CA THR A 680 -9.32 2.77 61.64
C THR A 680 -8.92 1.47 62.33
N LYS A 681 -8.49 0.45 61.57
CA LYS A 681 -8.00 -0.83 62.14
C LYS A 681 -6.69 -0.64 62.92
N ALA A 682 -5.77 0.19 62.43
CA ALA A 682 -4.54 0.53 63.16
C ALA A 682 -4.85 1.28 64.47
N ASN A 683 -5.72 2.30 64.43
CA ASN A 683 -6.17 3.02 65.62
C ASN A 683 -6.88 2.07 66.62
N ASN A 684 -7.72 1.16 66.14
CA ASN A 684 -8.38 0.16 66.99
C ASN A 684 -7.37 -0.85 67.57
N THR A 685 -6.31 -1.20 66.85
CA THR A 685 -5.24 -2.07 67.36
C THR A 685 -4.48 -1.37 68.49
N GLN A 686 -4.08 -0.10 68.29
CA GLN A 686 -3.47 0.73 69.34
C GLN A 686 -4.40 0.91 70.56
N ASN A 687 -5.71 1.04 70.35
CA ASN A 687 -6.67 1.13 71.45
C ASN A 687 -6.86 -0.21 72.18
N VAL A 688 -6.78 -1.35 71.49
CA VAL A 688 -6.75 -2.69 72.13
C VAL A 688 -5.45 -2.89 72.91
N GLU A 689 -4.31 -2.39 72.43
CA GLU A 689 -3.04 -2.40 73.18
C GLU A 689 -3.12 -1.53 74.44
N ARG A 690 -3.69 -0.32 74.35
CA ARG A 690 -4.01 0.51 75.52
C ARG A 690 -4.96 -0.19 76.50
N MET A 691 -6.03 -0.85 76.02
CA MET A 691 -6.93 -1.61 76.90
C MET A 691 -6.20 -2.79 77.58
N LYS A 692 -5.34 -3.52 76.88
CA LYS A 692 -4.52 -4.58 77.49
C LYS A 692 -3.58 -4.03 78.57
N GLN A 693 -3.01 -2.85 78.36
CA GLN A 693 -2.19 -2.20 79.39
C GLN A 693 -3.04 -1.84 80.62
N ILE A 694 -4.21 -1.22 80.42
CA ILE A 694 -5.17 -0.91 81.48
C ILE A 694 -5.64 -2.20 82.20
N GLU A 695 -5.88 -3.30 81.49
CA GLU A 695 -6.17 -4.61 82.10
C GLU A 695 -5.02 -5.11 82.97
N THR A 696 -3.76 -4.94 82.56
CA THR A 696 -2.61 -5.34 83.38
C THR A 696 -2.44 -4.46 84.61
N GLU A 697 -2.71 -3.16 84.50
CA GLU A 697 -2.70 -2.21 85.62
C GLU A 697 -3.86 -2.50 86.59
N LEU A 698 -5.04 -2.86 86.09
CA LEU A 698 -6.18 -3.33 86.90
C LEU A 698 -5.86 -4.63 87.62
N ARG A 699 -5.31 -5.65 86.95
CA ARG A 699 -4.88 -6.92 87.60
C ARG A 699 -3.81 -6.69 88.67
N GLN A 700 -2.91 -5.72 88.47
CA GLN A 700 -1.95 -5.31 89.50
C GLN A 700 -2.64 -4.61 90.69
N MET A 701 -3.59 -3.72 90.44
CA MET A 701 -4.41 -3.11 91.51
C MET A 701 -5.24 -4.14 92.27
N GLU A 702 -5.80 -5.14 91.60
CA GLU A 702 -6.51 -6.26 92.25
C GLU A 702 -5.56 -7.10 93.11
N LEU A 703 -4.37 -7.46 92.60
CA LEU A 703 -3.36 -8.17 93.40
C LEU A 703 -2.92 -7.36 94.64
N ILE A 704 -2.75 -6.04 94.51
CA ILE A 704 -2.42 -5.14 95.64
C ILE A 704 -3.58 -5.06 96.63
N LYS A 705 -4.82 -4.92 96.14
CA LYS A 705 -6.05 -4.93 96.95
C LYS A 705 -6.18 -6.24 97.73
N ASP A 706 -5.96 -7.38 97.09
CA ASP A 706 -6.12 -8.69 97.71
C ASP A 706 -4.98 -8.97 98.72
N GLN A 707 -3.75 -8.50 98.45
CA GLN A 707 -2.67 -8.49 99.44
C GLN A 707 -2.99 -7.58 100.65
N TYR A 708 -3.63 -6.43 100.42
CA TYR A 708 -4.06 -5.52 101.48
C TYR A 708 -5.20 -6.14 102.31
N GLN A 709 -6.21 -6.74 101.66
CA GLN A 709 -7.29 -7.48 102.33
C GLN A 709 -6.76 -8.65 103.14
N LYS A 710 -5.79 -9.42 102.60
CA LYS A 710 -5.12 -10.50 103.34
C LYS A 710 -4.39 -9.98 104.57
N LYS A 711 -3.59 -8.91 104.46
CA LYS A 711 -2.92 -8.30 105.62
C LYS A 711 -3.90 -7.75 106.66
N ASN A 712 -5.00 -7.16 106.22
CA ASN A 712 -6.07 -6.67 107.11
C ASN A 712 -6.77 -7.84 107.83
N TYR A 713 -7.01 -8.96 107.15
CA TYR A 713 -7.52 -10.19 107.74
C TYR A 713 -6.54 -10.83 108.74
N GLU A 714 -5.24 -10.86 108.42
CA GLU A 714 -4.17 -11.31 109.33
C GLU A 714 -4.06 -10.41 110.58
N GLN A 715 -4.17 -9.08 110.41
CA GLN A 715 -4.25 -8.11 111.50
C GLN A 715 -5.51 -8.32 112.35
N SER A 716 -6.67 -8.52 111.72
CA SER A 716 -7.94 -8.81 112.39
C SER A 716 -7.87 -10.11 113.20
N LEU A 717 -7.24 -11.16 112.67
CA LEU A 717 -6.96 -12.42 113.41
C LEU A 717 -6.02 -12.19 114.60
N SER A 718 -4.99 -11.33 114.45
CA SER A 718 -4.10 -10.97 115.55
C SER A 718 -4.82 -10.18 116.65
N ILE A 719 -5.71 -9.26 116.27
CA ILE A 719 -6.56 -8.51 117.20
C ILE A 719 -7.55 -9.46 117.89
N GLN A 720 -8.14 -10.41 117.16
CA GLN A 720 -9.06 -11.41 117.71
C GLN A 720 -8.37 -12.32 118.74
N LYS A 721 -7.11 -12.71 118.51
CA LYS A 721 -6.28 -13.42 119.51
C LYS A 721 -6.01 -12.56 120.74
N PHE A 722 -5.60 -11.31 120.55
CA PHE A 722 -5.37 -10.39 121.67
C PHE A 722 -6.64 -10.14 122.50
N VAL A 723 -7.81 -10.10 121.86
CA VAL A 723 -9.13 -10.01 122.54
C VAL A 723 -9.52 -11.32 123.25
N SER A 724 -9.17 -12.49 122.71
CA SER A 724 -9.42 -13.77 123.41
C SER A 724 -8.48 -13.97 124.60
N GLU A 725 -7.23 -13.52 124.49
CA GLU A 725 -6.26 -13.45 125.59
C GLU A 725 -6.73 -12.46 126.68
N MET A 726 -7.12 -11.22 126.31
CA MET A 726 -7.74 -10.26 127.24
C MET A 726 -8.96 -10.83 127.96
N THR A 727 -9.89 -11.45 127.24
CA THR A 727 -11.11 -12.00 127.86
C THR A 727 -10.85 -13.26 128.68
N ASN A 728 -9.75 -13.99 128.46
CA ASN A 728 -9.31 -15.04 129.37
C ASN A 728 -8.66 -14.46 130.63
N LEU A 729 -7.76 -13.48 130.50
CA LEU A 729 -7.18 -12.76 131.64
C LEU A 729 -8.27 -12.09 132.51
N GLN A 730 -9.33 -11.56 131.89
CA GLN A 730 -10.48 -11.00 132.59
C GLN A 730 -11.30 -12.06 133.35
N LYS A 731 -11.45 -13.28 132.80
CA LYS A 731 -12.07 -14.42 133.52
C LYS A 731 -11.21 -14.88 134.69
N GLU A 732 -9.90 -14.96 134.51
CA GLU A 732 -8.95 -15.31 135.57
C GLU A 732 -8.99 -14.29 136.70
N MET A 733 -9.01 -12.99 136.39
CA MET A 733 -9.17 -11.92 137.37
C MET A 733 -10.53 -11.99 138.10
N GLN A 734 -11.62 -12.35 137.40
CA GLN A 734 -12.93 -12.58 138.03
C GLN A 734 -12.97 -13.85 138.91
N LEU A 735 -12.27 -14.92 138.52
CA LEU A 735 -12.14 -16.14 139.33
C LEU A 735 -11.30 -15.88 140.58
N LEU A 736 -10.21 -15.11 140.45
CA LEU A 736 -9.38 -14.67 141.57
C LEU A 736 -10.18 -13.81 142.55
N ALA A 737 -10.96 -12.83 142.05
CA ALA A 737 -11.83 -12.00 142.88
C ALA A 737 -12.92 -12.83 143.61
N LYS A 738 -13.54 -13.81 142.94
CA LYS A 738 -14.49 -14.74 143.57
C LYS A 738 -13.83 -15.60 144.64
N SER A 739 -12.66 -16.18 144.34
CA SER A 739 -11.88 -16.98 145.30
C SER A 739 -11.49 -16.17 146.53
N GLN A 740 -11.05 -14.92 146.34
CA GLN A 740 -10.71 -13.99 147.42
C GLN A 740 -11.93 -13.62 148.27
N TYR A 741 -13.10 -13.39 147.63
CA TYR A 741 -14.36 -13.12 148.34
C TYR A 741 -14.83 -14.34 149.16
N GLU A 742 -14.83 -15.55 148.58
CA GLU A 742 -15.20 -16.76 149.31
C GLU A 742 -14.25 -17.06 150.48
N THR A 743 -12.95 -16.83 150.30
CA THR A 743 -11.94 -17.03 151.36
C THR A 743 -12.10 -16.00 152.48
N SER A 744 -12.40 -14.75 152.12
CA SER A 744 -12.79 -13.71 153.10
C SER A 744 -14.06 -14.09 153.87
N ALA A 745 -15.09 -14.61 153.19
CA ALA A 745 -16.33 -15.05 153.83
C ALA A 745 -16.12 -16.23 154.79
N ARG A 746 -15.31 -17.23 154.40
CA ARG A 746 -14.91 -18.36 155.28
C ARG A 746 -14.16 -17.86 156.52
N ASN A 747 -13.18 -16.97 156.34
CA ASN A 747 -12.42 -16.38 157.45
C ASN A 747 -13.33 -15.63 158.41
N LYS A 748 -14.25 -14.79 157.91
CA LYS A 748 -15.19 -14.02 158.73
C LYS A 748 -16.16 -14.91 159.52
N GLN A 749 -16.59 -16.03 158.93
CA GLN A 749 -17.39 -17.05 159.62
C GLN A 749 -16.58 -17.82 160.69
N GLN A 750 -15.26 -17.96 160.50
CA GLN A 750 -14.36 -18.58 161.47
C GLN A 750 -13.97 -17.62 162.61
N GLU A 751 -13.80 -16.32 162.33
CA GLU A 751 -13.67 -15.27 163.36
C GLU A 751 -14.89 -15.24 164.28
N LEU A 752 -16.11 -15.27 163.73
CA LEU A 752 -17.35 -15.30 164.53
C LEU A 752 -17.45 -16.55 165.44
N ARG A 753 -16.88 -17.68 165.04
CA ARG A 753 -16.77 -18.88 165.89
C ARG A 753 -15.74 -18.71 167.00
N LEU A 754 -14.57 -18.16 166.68
CA LEU A 754 -13.51 -17.88 167.65
C LEU A 754 -13.93 -16.81 168.67
N GLU A 755 -14.72 -15.83 168.26
CA GLU A 755 -15.25 -14.78 169.16
C GLU A 755 -16.32 -15.32 170.12
N ALA A 756 -17.14 -16.28 169.66
CA ALA A 756 -18.03 -17.03 170.53
C ALA A 756 -17.26 -17.93 171.52
N GLU A 757 -16.20 -18.60 171.07
CA GLU A 757 -15.32 -19.39 171.95
C GLU A 757 -14.60 -18.51 172.99
N ARG A 758 -14.12 -17.32 172.58
CA ARG A 758 -13.51 -16.32 173.48
C ARG A 758 -14.47 -15.89 174.58
N LYS A 759 -15.74 -15.59 174.26
CA LYS A 759 -16.76 -15.29 175.27
C LYS A 759 -16.96 -16.45 176.25
N ILE A 760 -17.07 -17.68 175.75
CA ILE A 760 -17.23 -18.87 176.61
C ILE A 760 -16.01 -19.07 177.51
N ARG A 761 -14.79 -18.82 177.01
CA ARG A 761 -13.57 -18.82 177.85
C ARG A 761 -13.60 -17.71 178.90
N GLN A 762 -14.02 -16.50 178.54
CA GLN A 762 -14.06 -15.35 179.46
C GLN A 762 -15.11 -15.53 180.59
N ASP A 763 -16.25 -16.14 180.29
CA ASP A 763 -17.28 -16.55 181.27
C ASP A 763 -16.81 -17.72 182.17
N LEU A 764 -15.85 -18.54 181.71
CA LEU A 764 -15.22 -19.58 182.51
C LEU A 764 -14.05 -19.04 183.35
N GLU A 765 -13.22 -18.16 182.81
CA GLU A 765 -12.09 -17.52 183.50
C GLU A 765 -12.57 -16.62 184.65
N SER A 766 -13.64 -15.85 184.44
CA SER A 766 -14.29 -15.06 185.50
C SER A 766 -14.82 -15.95 186.64
N ARG A 767 -15.53 -17.03 186.32
CA ARG A 767 -15.96 -18.04 187.31
C ARG A 767 -14.79 -18.71 188.03
N CYS A 768 -13.71 -19.00 187.33
CA CYS A 768 -12.49 -19.52 187.95
C CYS A 768 -11.85 -18.49 188.89
N GLN A 769 -11.85 -17.20 188.54
CA GLN A 769 -11.38 -16.13 189.41
C GLN A 769 -12.25 -16.00 190.68
N GLU A 770 -13.59 -16.02 190.57
CA GLU A 770 -14.49 -16.03 191.74
C GLU A 770 -14.24 -17.24 192.67
N LEU A 771 -14.00 -18.42 192.10
CA LEU A 771 -13.65 -19.63 192.85
C LEU A 771 -12.26 -19.53 193.50
N GLU A 772 -11.28 -18.94 192.80
CA GLU A 772 -9.98 -18.67 193.40
C GLU A 772 -10.03 -17.62 194.52
N GLU A 773 -10.82 -16.55 194.37
CA GLU A 773 -11.01 -15.50 195.38
C GLU A 773 -11.61 -16.10 196.67
N THR A 774 -12.65 -16.94 196.53
CA THR A 774 -13.28 -17.63 197.68
C THR A 774 -12.33 -18.63 198.34
N ILE A 775 -11.56 -19.42 197.57
CA ILE A 775 -10.50 -20.30 198.11
C ILE A 775 -9.41 -19.49 198.84
N ARG A 776 -9.00 -18.35 198.28
CA ARG A 776 -7.98 -17.44 198.84
C ARG A 776 -8.47 -16.80 200.15
N HIS A 777 -9.76 -16.48 200.24
CA HIS A 777 -10.39 -15.98 201.45
C HIS A 777 -10.50 -17.05 202.55
N LEU A 778 -10.85 -18.30 202.17
CA LEU A 778 -10.89 -19.45 203.08
C LEU A 778 -9.50 -19.82 203.62
N ARG A 779 -8.44 -19.73 202.80
CA ARG A 779 -7.05 -19.92 203.26
C ARG A 779 -6.66 -18.91 204.34
N LYS A 780 -6.91 -17.60 204.12
CA LYS A 780 -6.65 -16.58 205.14
C LYS A 780 -7.40 -16.84 206.45
N CYS A 781 -8.64 -17.32 206.38
CA CYS A 781 -9.41 -17.68 207.58
C CYS A 781 -8.80 -18.88 208.33
N LYS A 782 -8.23 -19.87 207.63
CA LYS A 782 -7.51 -21.01 208.23
C LYS A 782 -6.17 -20.58 208.84
N GLU A 783 -5.39 -19.78 208.13
CA GLU A 783 -4.08 -19.29 208.59
C GLU A 783 -4.25 -18.43 209.87
N ALA A 784 -5.30 -17.61 209.93
CA ALA A 784 -5.62 -16.81 211.11
C ALA A 784 -6.08 -17.63 212.34
N THR A 785 -6.70 -18.80 212.16
CA THR A 785 -7.07 -19.68 213.29
C THR A 785 -5.90 -20.56 213.75
N GLU A 786 -5.06 -21.04 212.84
CA GLU A 786 -3.83 -21.76 213.18
C GLU A 786 -2.79 -20.88 213.90
N HIS A 787 -2.79 -19.56 213.68
CA HIS A 787 -1.97 -18.62 214.45
C HIS A 787 -2.43 -18.57 215.93
N LYS A 788 -3.73 -18.32 216.17
CA LYS A 788 -4.29 -18.24 217.52
C LYS A 788 -4.17 -19.52 218.33
N LEU A 789 -4.23 -20.67 217.66
CA LEU A 789 -4.00 -21.98 218.28
C LEU A 789 -2.55 -22.17 218.76
N LYS A 790 -1.56 -21.55 218.09
CA LYS A 790 -0.16 -21.57 218.52
C LYS A 790 0.09 -20.61 219.68
N GLU A 791 -0.52 -19.43 219.65
CA GLU A 791 -0.43 -18.45 220.75
C GLU A 791 -0.96 -19.07 222.06
N ALA A 792 -2.16 -19.68 222.04
CA ALA A 792 -2.73 -20.38 223.20
C ALA A 792 -1.89 -21.59 223.67
N SER A 793 -1.15 -22.25 222.77
CA SER A 793 -0.24 -23.35 223.13
C SER A 793 0.95 -22.85 223.95
N VAL A 794 1.52 -21.71 223.57
CA VAL A 794 2.67 -21.11 224.29
C VAL A 794 2.25 -20.57 225.66
N GLU A 795 1.05 -20.00 225.78
CA GLU A 795 0.50 -19.60 227.10
C GLU A 795 0.30 -20.80 228.04
N SER A 796 -0.09 -21.96 227.51
CA SER A 796 -0.24 -23.20 228.29
C SER A 796 1.11 -23.76 228.79
N GLU A 797 2.16 -23.70 227.96
CA GLU A 797 3.53 -24.06 228.37
C GLU A 797 4.07 -23.11 229.45
N GLN A 798 3.81 -21.80 229.33
CA GLN A 798 4.21 -20.80 230.31
C GLN A 798 3.53 -21.00 231.69
N ILE A 799 2.25 -21.38 231.72
CA ILE A 799 1.54 -21.73 232.96
C ILE A 799 2.13 -23.00 233.59
N THR A 800 2.52 -23.98 232.78
CA THR A 800 3.13 -25.23 233.25
C THR A 800 4.50 -24.99 233.92
N ALA A 801 5.32 -24.10 233.34
CA ALA A 801 6.60 -23.69 233.93
C ALA A 801 6.42 -23.02 235.31
N ASN A 802 5.43 -22.14 235.45
CA ASN A 802 5.14 -21.44 236.70
C ASN A 802 4.73 -22.41 237.84
N LEU A 803 4.06 -23.52 237.51
CA LEU A 803 3.70 -24.58 238.48
C LEU A 803 4.93 -25.36 238.98
N GLU A 804 5.92 -25.61 238.11
CA GLU A 804 7.17 -26.25 238.53
C GLU A 804 8.03 -25.36 239.44
N GLU A 805 8.04 -24.04 239.21
CA GLU A 805 8.83 -23.12 240.04
C GLU A 805 8.24 -22.97 241.45
N ALA A 806 6.91 -22.94 241.58
CA ALA A 806 6.22 -22.99 242.87
C ALA A 806 6.54 -24.28 243.66
N HIS A 807 6.64 -25.44 242.98
CA HIS A 807 7.08 -26.70 243.59
C HIS A 807 8.52 -26.66 244.11
N ARG A 808 9.43 -25.97 243.42
CA ARG A 808 10.83 -25.80 243.87
C ARG A 808 10.91 -24.89 245.08
N TRP A 809 10.13 -23.80 245.09
CA TRP A 809 10.08 -22.83 246.20
C TRP A 809 9.60 -23.46 247.52
N PHE A 810 8.47 -24.19 247.50
CA PHE A 810 7.92 -24.78 248.72
C PHE A 810 8.82 -25.87 249.32
N LYS A 811 9.54 -26.63 248.48
CA LYS A 811 10.43 -27.69 248.96
C LYS A 811 11.65 -27.14 249.72
N CYS A 812 12.16 -25.97 249.34
CA CYS A 812 13.24 -25.29 250.08
C CYS A 812 12.76 -24.73 251.44
N ARG A 813 11.45 -24.43 251.58
CA ARG A 813 10.81 -23.96 252.82
C ARG A 813 10.54 -25.06 253.84
N PHE A 814 10.66 -26.34 253.45
CA PHE A 814 10.37 -27.52 254.27
C PHE A 814 11.50 -27.82 255.27
N ASP A 815 12.76 -27.77 254.82
CA ASP A 815 13.91 -28.19 255.63
C ASP A 815 14.29 -27.14 256.70
N GLY A 816 14.12 -25.85 256.39
CA GLY A 816 14.55 -24.75 257.26
C GLY A 816 13.77 -24.58 258.58
N LEU A 817 12.64 -25.27 258.76
CA LEU A 817 11.81 -25.22 259.98
C LEU A 817 11.61 -26.59 260.64
N GLN A 818 12.48 -27.57 260.35
CA GLN A 818 12.68 -28.72 261.25
C GLN A 818 13.50 -28.36 262.51
N LEU A 819 14.12 -27.17 262.56
CA LEU A 819 15.20 -26.86 263.52
C LEU A 819 14.79 -25.99 264.73
N GLU A 820 13.62 -25.36 264.74
CA GLU A 820 13.16 -24.52 265.86
C GLU A 820 11.80 -24.96 266.43
N LEU A 821 11.75 -25.12 267.77
CA LEU A 821 10.56 -25.37 268.61
C LEU A 821 9.75 -26.64 268.25
N THR A 822 9.77 -27.75 268.99
CA THR A 822 10.31 -28.04 270.34
C THR A 822 9.81 -27.17 271.51
N LYS A 823 8.69 -26.43 271.35
CA LYS A 823 7.93 -25.80 272.47
C LYS A 823 6.43 -25.67 272.18
N ASN A 824 5.61 -26.26 273.07
CA ASN A 824 4.21 -25.92 273.40
C ASN A 824 3.06 -26.07 272.35
N ARG A 825 2.34 -27.21 272.46
CA ARG A 825 0.87 -27.35 272.71
C ARG A 825 -0.20 -26.71 271.77
N LEU A 826 -1.14 -27.58 271.36
CA LEU A 826 -2.64 -27.45 271.33
C LEU A 826 -3.43 -26.92 270.09
N GLN A 827 -4.56 -27.62 269.82
CA GLN A 827 -5.93 -27.16 269.39
C GLN A 827 -6.40 -26.94 267.91
N ARG A 828 -7.40 -27.79 267.51
CA ARG A 828 -8.77 -27.53 266.94
C ARG A 828 -9.07 -26.72 265.62
N LEU A 829 -9.78 -27.39 264.66
CA LEU A 829 -11.05 -27.04 263.91
C LEU A 829 -11.13 -25.74 263.02
N PRO A 830 -12.13 -25.52 262.08
CA PRO A 830 -13.15 -26.39 261.39
C PRO A 830 -13.45 -26.16 259.85
N ARG A 831 -14.31 -27.03 259.24
CA ARG A 831 -15.40 -26.83 258.18
C ARG A 831 -15.20 -26.62 256.62
N GLU A 832 -15.88 -27.51 255.84
CA GLU A 832 -16.82 -27.32 254.67
C GLU A 832 -16.48 -27.14 253.15
N ASP A 833 -17.45 -27.54 252.29
CA ASP A 833 -17.76 -27.27 250.83
C ASP A 833 -16.94 -27.85 249.62
N ARG A 834 -17.47 -27.98 248.35
CA ARG A 834 -18.75 -28.54 247.77
C ARG A 834 -18.81 -28.60 246.18
N TRP A 835 -19.35 -29.71 245.61
CA TRP A 835 -20.31 -29.89 244.45
C TRP A 835 -20.03 -29.60 242.92
N LEU A 836 -20.35 -30.63 242.08
CA LEU A 836 -21.21 -30.76 240.84
C LEU A 836 -21.25 -29.82 239.58
N GLU A 837 -21.70 -30.44 238.46
CA GLU A 837 -22.38 -29.94 237.22
C GLU A 837 -21.60 -29.10 236.16
N GLU A 838 -22.00 -28.99 234.87
CA GLU A 838 -23.28 -29.28 234.14
C GLU A 838 -23.04 -29.95 232.72
N VAL A 839 -24.00 -29.94 231.78
CA VAL A 839 -24.10 -30.81 230.57
C VAL A 839 -24.24 -29.99 229.23
N CYS A 840 -24.61 -30.60 228.07
CA CYS A 840 -24.60 -29.96 226.74
C CYS A 840 -25.59 -30.54 225.66
N PHE A 841 -25.45 -30.15 224.38
CA PHE A 841 -26.53 -30.05 223.36
C PHE A 841 -26.34 -30.87 222.04
N PRO A 842 -27.36 -30.99 221.12
CA PRO A 842 -27.56 -32.22 220.31
C PRO A 842 -27.75 -32.09 218.76
N SER A 843 -28.04 -33.25 218.11
CA SER A 843 -28.76 -33.46 216.81
C SER A 843 -28.01 -33.19 215.49
N ASN A 844 -28.36 -33.72 214.30
CA ASN A 844 -29.23 -34.84 213.80
C ASN A 844 -28.70 -35.21 212.37
N ARG A 845 -28.76 -36.43 211.79
CA ARG A 845 -29.84 -37.41 211.49
C ARG A 845 -30.59 -37.18 210.13
N THR A 846 -30.46 -38.16 209.22
CA THR A 846 -31.40 -38.63 208.16
C THR A 846 -31.72 -37.85 206.85
N THR A 847 -32.13 -38.65 205.84
CA THR A 847 -33.00 -38.36 204.65
C THR A 847 -32.43 -37.44 203.54
N VAL A 848 -32.44 -37.77 202.23
CA VAL A 848 -33.45 -38.35 201.27
C VAL A 848 -34.26 -37.25 200.55
N THR A 849 -34.57 -37.48 199.26
CA THR A 849 -35.02 -36.54 198.20
C THR A 849 -33.88 -35.67 197.63
N GLY A 850 -33.62 -35.58 196.32
CA GLY A 850 -34.09 -36.41 195.20
C GLY A 850 -35.34 -35.89 194.48
N THR A 851 -35.16 -35.43 193.23
CA THR A 851 -36.22 -35.16 192.24
C THR A 851 -35.62 -34.97 190.83
N MET A 852 -36.26 -35.55 189.81
CA MET A 852 -36.31 -35.08 188.39
C MET A 852 -34.98 -34.98 187.59
N SER A 853 -34.89 -35.33 186.30
CA SER A 853 -35.88 -35.91 185.38
C SER A 853 -35.24 -36.58 184.14
N HIS A 854 -35.50 -37.88 183.99
CA HIS A 854 -35.80 -38.55 182.71
C HIS A 854 -37.08 -37.93 182.05
N PRO A 855 -37.48 -38.27 180.79
CA PRO A 855 -36.85 -39.07 179.73
C PRO A 855 -36.90 -38.33 178.36
N ALA A 856 -37.73 -38.79 177.40
CA ALA A 856 -37.95 -38.35 176.01
C ALA A 856 -36.75 -38.64 175.06
N SER A 857 -36.66 -39.75 174.34
CA SER A 857 -37.62 -40.51 173.49
C SER A 857 -37.83 -39.95 172.07
N LEU A 858 -37.84 -40.90 171.13
CA LEU A 858 -38.45 -40.87 169.79
C LEU A 858 -39.61 -39.86 169.63
N LEU A 859 -39.58 -39.09 168.53
CA LEU A 859 -40.51 -39.09 167.39
C LEU A 859 -39.83 -38.21 166.29
N TYR A 860 -39.79 -38.56 164.98
CA TYR A 860 -40.85 -38.66 163.96
C TYR A 860 -41.26 -37.29 163.37
N THR A 861 -41.79 -37.32 162.14
CA THR A 861 -42.24 -36.21 161.26
C THR A 861 -41.19 -35.18 160.81
N ASP A 862 -41.40 -34.43 159.71
CA ASP A 862 -41.84 -34.80 158.35
C ASP A 862 -41.33 -33.69 157.38
N GLY A 863 -41.54 -33.83 156.07
CA GLY A 863 -41.05 -32.90 155.03
C GLY A 863 -39.81 -33.47 154.34
N ARG A 864 -39.91 -34.32 153.30
CA ARG A 864 -40.95 -34.47 152.27
C ARG A 864 -41.25 -33.20 151.47
N ILE A 865 -40.52 -33.03 150.37
CA ILE A 865 -40.97 -32.56 149.05
C ILE A 865 -39.83 -32.95 148.09
N ASN A 866 -40.01 -34.01 147.30
CA ASN A 866 -40.41 -34.00 145.88
C ASN A 866 -39.34 -33.39 144.94
N ARG A 867 -39.10 -33.86 143.72
CA ARG A 867 -39.45 -35.09 142.95
C ARG A 867 -38.33 -35.24 141.87
N ILE A 868 -37.87 -36.43 141.45
CA ILE A 868 -38.56 -37.42 140.60
C ILE A 868 -38.91 -36.85 139.21
N LEU A 869 -38.32 -37.45 138.15
CA LEU A 869 -38.72 -37.35 136.71
C LEU A 869 -38.47 -35.96 136.04
N ASN A 870 -38.37 -35.80 134.70
CA ASN A 870 -38.33 -36.76 133.58
C ASN A 870 -37.73 -36.17 132.28
N LEU A 871 -37.42 -37.08 131.32
CA LEU A 871 -37.59 -37.01 129.84
C LEU A 871 -37.29 -35.74 129.01
N CYS A 872 -36.64 -35.99 127.86
CA CYS A 872 -36.98 -35.56 126.48
C CYS A 872 -38.43 -35.03 126.23
N PRO A 873 -38.71 -34.18 125.21
CA PRO A 873 -38.42 -34.57 123.81
C PRO A 873 -38.25 -33.46 122.72
N ARG A 874 -38.14 -33.99 121.48
CA ARG A 874 -38.30 -33.39 120.13
C ARG A 874 -39.47 -32.40 119.94
N SER A 875 -39.46 -31.82 118.73
CA SER A 875 -40.57 -31.18 117.95
C SER A 875 -40.53 -29.66 118.02
N VAL A 876 -40.27 -28.86 116.96
CA VAL A 876 -40.61 -28.81 115.51
C VAL A 876 -41.94 -28.11 115.17
N ILE A 877 -41.95 -27.48 113.98
CA ILE A 877 -43.08 -27.11 113.10
C ILE A 877 -43.68 -25.69 113.19
N LEU A 878 -43.50 -24.95 112.08
CA LEU A 878 -44.34 -23.91 111.44
C LEU A 878 -44.69 -22.59 112.17
N ASN A 879 -45.23 -21.54 111.51
CA ASN A 879 -45.02 -20.89 110.19
C ASN A 879 -45.97 -19.67 110.08
N LEU A 880 -45.89 -18.87 109.00
CA LEU A 880 -46.84 -17.83 108.56
C LEU A 880 -46.82 -16.55 109.43
N ARG A 881 -46.61 -15.35 108.85
CA ARG A 881 -47.54 -14.42 108.15
C ARG A 881 -48.54 -13.73 109.12
N GLU A 882 -49.07 -12.53 108.87
CA GLU A 882 -49.20 -11.75 107.62
C GLU A 882 -49.33 -10.23 107.91
N SER A 883 -49.32 -9.40 106.85
CA SER A 883 -50.09 -8.13 106.73
C SER A 883 -49.75 -6.90 107.62
N ASP A 884 -49.96 -5.64 107.19
CA ASP A 884 -50.30 -5.10 105.86
C ASP A 884 -50.06 -3.57 105.74
N VAL A 885 -50.43 -3.00 104.57
CA VAL A 885 -50.71 -1.57 104.27
C VAL A 885 -49.49 -0.70 103.92
N LEU A 886 -49.37 -0.03 102.76
CA LEU A 886 -50.02 -0.04 101.42
C LEU A 886 -48.99 0.67 100.46
N ASP A 887 -49.10 0.88 99.14
CA ASP A 887 -50.12 0.75 98.07
C ASP A 887 -49.37 0.54 96.71
N GLY A 888 -49.96 0.86 95.55
CA GLY A 888 -49.21 1.66 94.55
C GLY A 888 -49.28 1.35 93.04
N GLY A 889 -50.19 0.53 92.52
CA GLY A 889 -50.45 0.37 91.07
C GLY A 889 -49.41 -0.44 90.25
N ALA A 890 -49.76 -1.57 89.64
CA ALA A 890 -50.44 -1.73 88.33
C ALA A 890 -49.52 -1.44 87.11
N ALA A 891 -49.00 -2.45 86.38
CA ALA A 891 -49.64 -3.32 85.36
C ALA A 891 -49.41 -2.81 83.90
N SER A 892 -49.22 -3.62 82.84
CA SER A 892 -49.02 -5.09 82.65
C SER A 892 -48.61 -5.40 81.18
N SER A 893 -48.08 -6.62 80.91
CA SER A 893 -48.07 -7.32 79.59
C SER A 893 -47.10 -6.79 78.48
N ARG A 894 -46.63 -7.54 77.45
CA ARG A 894 -46.53 -9.01 77.16
C ARG A 894 -45.53 -9.27 75.99
N ALA A 895 -44.99 -10.51 75.91
CA ALA A 895 -44.60 -11.27 74.70
C ALA A 895 -43.69 -10.68 73.57
N THR A 896 -42.49 -11.26 73.42
CA THR A 896 -41.88 -11.91 72.22
C THR A 896 -42.51 -11.76 70.80
N PRO A 897 -41.72 -11.97 69.71
CA PRO A 897 -40.56 -11.22 69.21
C PRO A 897 -40.86 -10.70 67.75
N PRO A 898 -39.91 -10.26 66.90
CA PRO A 898 -38.85 -11.11 66.31
C PRO A 898 -37.42 -10.70 66.70
#